data_AF-A0A934DWW3-F1
#
_entry.id   AF-A0A934DWW3-F1
#
_cell.length_a   1.000
_cell.length_b   1.000
_cell.length_c   1.000
_cell.angle_alpha   90.00
_cell.angle_beta   90.00
_cell.angle_gamma   90.00
#
_symmetry.space_group_name_H-M   'P 1'
#
loop_
_entity.id
_entity.type
_entity.pdbx_description
1 polymer ?
#
loop_
_entity_poly.entity_id
_entity_poly.type
_entity_poly.pdbx_seq_one_letter_code
_entity_poly.pdbx_strand_id
1 'polypeptide(L)'
;MEFLSSLFPSPESSFPLLAVILGLPALGALFNGVFGKRLGNDGVRLMALATVFGSFLGAVATFLLLHHAGAAHEHHVRFVWNAWRWLALDTTNIEVTFSVDNLSSVMLLVVTGVGFLIHVYATGYMKEDPSFHRFFAYMNLFIFAMLILVLGDSLPIMFVGWEGVGLCSYLLIGFWFEDSKNAAAGSKAFIANRIGDFGLLVAMAMILHHVGTLSWHGMDAQAGQLLTNVQLWPIGGGLPSWMPAFLLKPRTVDAATLVGLMLMLGCAGKSAQIPLYVWLPDAMAGPTPVSALIHAATMVTAGVYLVARMNFVFMLSPTAMMVVAGVGALTALFAATIGLVQNDIKKVLAYSTVSQLGFMFMGVGVGAFASGIFHLVTHAFFKAALFLCAGCVIHAMHARVHDTDASQDMRNMGGLRKHMPRTFFAYTAATLAIAGFPLTAGFFSKDEILFRGLVNRIEPSAALKQLVGRSAPKGLNHEQLQGLISSLTTPSWFHKAVFIIGLVAAVLTAFYMFRSWFLTFFGDFRGWRIVPGWKDTGHGHDEHEHEHEHEHGHGHEHEHEHGHEHEHGHEQETKHKKDGPVPHEAPDSMTWPVVILAVLALFAGFVNAGSIHLTPWFEHWLSPVFEGSAKMLATVQTGEALHKVEYGAMAGGTLAFLIGAGAAWWVYRAKGGEPARRAADAAPGLHRLVLDKWRIDELYEATVIGFLDSLADTSAWVDKWIVDGIIAKLTSALVALAGSVLRLVQNGKVQAYGAVMVAGLASVGAFFVLPHGKVVVNVDPKSGNYVLHAPPGIGYHYRWDVDGDDKWDGGDSWTLRAVSDVRPANAPGPGESRTYRVEVRNAFGLTKLELVTLTRPKVDKSSPERAMNDKGVAP
;
A
#
# COMPACT_ATOMS: atom_id res chain seq x y z
N MET A 1 -6.41 -20.32 36.32
CA MET A 1 -5.07 -19.95 35.81
C MET A 1 -4.15 -21.15 35.76
N GLU A 2 -3.95 -21.88 36.87
CA GLU A 2 -3.13 -23.10 36.90
C GLU A 2 -3.45 -24.12 35.79
N PHE A 3 -4.74 -24.34 35.51
CA PHE A 3 -5.20 -25.17 34.39
C PHE A 3 -4.73 -24.66 33.02
N LEU A 4 -4.85 -23.35 32.75
CA LEU A 4 -4.43 -22.77 31.46
C LEU A 4 -2.91 -22.81 31.30
N SER A 5 -2.15 -22.53 32.37
CA SER A 5 -0.68 -22.64 32.35
C SER A 5 -0.21 -24.08 32.22
N SER A 6 -0.97 -25.07 32.70
CA SER A 6 -0.66 -26.49 32.49
C SER A 6 -0.93 -26.96 31.05
N LEU A 7 -1.98 -26.42 30.41
CA LEU A 7 -2.34 -26.76 29.03
C LEU A 7 -1.43 -26.07 28.01
N PHE A 8 -1.02 -24.84 28.31
CA PHE A 8 -0.16 -24.02 27.45
C PHE A 8 1.02 -23.50 28.27
N PRO A 9 2.05 -24.35 28.49
CA PRO A 9 3.27 -23.88 29.11
C PRO A 9 3.83 -22.72 28.28
N SER A 10 4.39 -21.71 28.95
CA SER A 10 5.10 -20.59 28.32
C SER A 10 6.62 -20.81 28.45
N PRO A 11 7.23 -21.79 27.76
CA PRO A 11 8.68 -21.83 27.71
C PRO A 11 9.16 -20.56 26.99
N GLU A 12 10.32 -20.05 27.39
CA GLU A 12 10.94 -18.83 26.84
C GLU A 12 11.09 -18.84 25.31
N SER A 13 10.94 -20.01 24.65
CA SER A 13 11.21 -20.22 23.22
C SER A 13 10.01 -20.59 22.33
N SER A 14 8.87 -21.05 22.86
CA SER A 14 7.73 -21.46 21.99
C SER A 14 6.36 -21.48 22.68
N PHE A 15 5.45 -20.62 22.23
CA PHE A 15 4.06 -20.55 22.69
C PHE A 15 3.09 -21.12 21.63
N PRO A 16 2.80 -22.43 21.64
CA PRO A 16 2.12 -23.12 20.54
C PRO A 16 0.66 -22.72 20.34
N LEU A 17 0.02 -22.09 21.34
CA LEU A 17 -1.36 -21.61 21.21
C LEU A 17 -1.52 -20.60 20.06
N LEU A 18 -0.47 -19.83 19.73
CA LEU A 18 -0.50 -18.93 18.56
C LEU A 18 -0.71 -19.70 17.24
N ALA A 19 -0.10 -20.88 17.11
CA ALA A 19 -0.27 -21.73 15.94
C ALA A 19 -1.72 -22.17 15.78
N VAL A 20 -2.39 -22.49 16.88
CA VAL A 20 -3.81 -22.89 16.89
C VAL A 20 -4.70 -21.71 16.52
N ILE A 21 -4.48 -20.54 17.11
CA ILE A 21 -5.25 -19.32 16.83
C ILE A 21 -5.12 -18.92 15.35
N LEU A 22 -3.93 -19.03 14.77
CA LEU A 22 -3.70 -18.75 13.34
C LEU A 22 -4.26 -19.86 12.43
N GLY A 23 -4.08 -21.12 12.82
CA GLY A 23 -4.45 -22.27 12.02
C GLY A 23 -5.96 -22.44 11.87
N LEU A 24 -6.75 -22.11 12.90
CA LEU A 24 -8.19 -22.32 12.88
C LEU A 24 -8.90 -21.54 11.75
N PRO A 25 -8.75 -20.22 11.57
CA PRO A 25 -9.42 -19.50 10.49
C PRO A 25 -8.89 -19.91 9.11
N ALA A 26 -7.60 -20.26 9.01
CA ALA A 26 -7.01 -20.80 7.78
C ALA A 26 -7.66 -22.14 7.38
N LEU A 27 -7.88 -23.03 8.35
CA LEU A 27 -8.62 -24.27 8.14
C LEU A 27 -10.05 -23.99 7.70
N GLY A 28 -10.75 -23.06 8.36
CA GLY A 28 -12.10 -22.68 7.97
C GLY A 28 -12.19 -22.14 6.53
N ALA A 29 -11.21 -21.33 6.11
CA ALA A 29 -11.10 -20.83 4.76
C ALA A 29 -10.86 -21.96 3.74
N LEU A 30 -9.92 -22.87 4.05
CA LEU A 30 -9.57 -24.01 3.20
C LEU A 30 -10.76 -24.96 3.04
N PHE A 31 -11.39 -25.38 4.13
CA PHE A 31 -12.50 -26.33 4.11
C PHE A 31 -13.72 -25.76 3.38
N ASN A 32 -14.10 -24.52 3.68
CA ASN A 32 -15.23 -23.87 3.00
C ASN A 32 -14.93 -23.57 1.52
N GLY A 33 -13.68 -23.25 1.19
CA GLY A 33 -13.24 -23.01 -0.18
C GLY A 33 -13.25 -24.28 -1.04
N VAL A 34 -12.69 -25.37 -0.52
CA VAL A 34 -12.51 -26.63 -1.27
C VAL A 34 -13.75 -27.53 -1.23
N PHE A 35 -14.34 -27.71 -0.04
CA PHE A 35 -15.44 -28.67 0.18
C PHE A 35 -16.81 -28.01 0.35
N GLY A 36 -16.89 -26.67 0.39
CA GLY A 36 -18.12 -25.94 0.72
C GLY A 36 -19.32 -26.28 -0.16
N LYS A 37 -19.12 -26.52 -1.46
CA LYS A 37 -20.20 -26.97 -2.37
C LYS A 37 -20.81 -28.32 -1.97
N ARG A 38 -20.03 -29.19 -1.32
CA ARG A 38 -20.46 -30.53 -0.89
C ARG A 38 -21.03 -30.54 0.54
N LEU A 39 -20.60 -29.60 1.38
CA LEU A 39 -20.99 -29.52 2.80
C LEU A 39 -22.40 -28.93 3.02
N GLY A 40 -22.94 -28.21 2.04
CA GLY A 40 -24.18 -27.43 2.18
C GLY A 40 -24.01 -26.21 3.10
N ASN A 41 -25.03 -25.36 3.15
CA ASN A 41 -24.96 -24.08 3.87
C ASN A 41 -24.78 -24.26 5.38
N ASP A 42 -25.40 -25.28 5.99
CA ASP A 42 -25.26 -25.54 7.42
C ASP A 42 -23.85 -26.00 7.81
N GLY A 43 -23.23 -26.86 7.00
CA GLY A 43 -21.84 -27.31 7.21
C GLY A 43 -20.83 -26.18 7.06
N VAL A 44 -21.01 -25.34 6.02
CA VAL A 44 -20.20 -24.13 5.80
C VAL A 44 -20.34 -23.17 6.98
N ARG A 45 -21.58 -22.92 7.42
CA ARG A 45 -21.89 -22.05 8.56
C ARG A 45 -21.20 -22.54 9.82
N LEU A 46 -21.34 -23.83 10.14
CA LEU A 46 -20.72 -24.42 11.33
C LEU A 46 -19.20 -24.28 11.29
N MET A 47 -18.57 -24.62 10.17
CA MET A 47 -17.12 -24.52 10.00
C MET A 47 -16.62 -23.08 10.12
N ALA A 48 -17.31 -22.13 9.47
CA ALA A 48 -16.94 -20.71 9.52
C ALA A 48 -17.01 -20.16 10.95
N LEU A 49 -18.09 -20.45 11.68
CA LEU A 49 -18.29 -19.94 13.04
C LEU A 49 -17.39 -20.63 14.07
N ALA A 50 -17.28 -21.97 14.02
CA ALA A 50 -16.52 -22.73 15.01
C ALA A 50 -15.02 -22.39 14.99
N THR A 51 -14.45 -22.21 13.80
CA THR A 51 -13.03 -21.88 13.65
C THR A 51 -12.68 -20.48 14.15
N VAL A 52 -13.49 -19.48 13.81
CA VAL A 52 -13.28 -18.10 14.29
C VAL A 52 -13.56 -18.00 15.80
N PHE A 53 -14.60 -18.68 16.29
CA PHE A 53 -14.90 -18.73 17.74
C PHE A 53 -13.80 -19.43 18.55
N GLY A 54 -13.28 -20.56 18.06
CA GLY A 54 -12.15 -21.24 18.70
C GLY A 54 -10.90 -20.36 18.76
N SER A 55 -10.67 -19.56 17.72
CA SER A 55 -9.58 -18.56 17.69
C SER A 55 -9.81 -17.45 18.72
N PHE A 56 -11.05 -16.99 18.89
CA PHE A 56 -11.42 -16.02 19.92
C PHE A 56 -11.21 -16.57 21.34
N LEU A 57 -11.58 -17.83 21.60
CA LEU A 57 -11.30 -18.46 22.90
C LEU A 57 -9.80 -18.56 23.17
N GLY A 58 -9.01 -18.92 22.16
CA GLY A 58 -7.54 -18.91 22.25
C GLY A 58 -6.98 -17.50 22.49
N ALA A 59 -7.55 -16.48 21.86
CA ALA A 59 -7.19 -15.07 22.08
C ALA A 59 -7.47 -14.62 23.52
N VAL A 60 -8.63 -14.95 24.07
CA VAL A 60 -9.00 -14.66 25.47
C VAL A 60 -8.05 -15.39 26.43
N ALA A 61 -7.78 -16.68 26.19
CA ALA A 61 -6.82 -17.43 27.01
C ALA A 61 -5.42 -16.81 26.97
N THR A 62 -4.94 -16.42 25.79
CA THR A 62 -3.64 -15.75 25.62
C THR A 62 -3.59 -14.42 26.35
N PHE A 63 -4.66 -13.62 26.26
CA PHE A 63 -4.77 -12.35 26.96
C PHE A 63 -4.70 -12.52 28.48
N LEU A 64 -5.43 -13.48 29.05
CA LEU A 64 -5.41 -13.78 30.48
C LEU A 64 -4.05 -14.30 30.96
N LEU A 65 -3.40 -15.15 30.16
CA LEU A 65 -2.04 -15.64 30.44
C LEU A 65 -1.02 -14.50 30.44
N LEU A 66 -1.12 -13.59 29.46
CA LEU A 66 -0.23 -12.43 29.37
C LEU A 66 -0.41 -11.48 30.56
N HIS A 67 -1.67 -11.22 30.97
CA HIS A 67 -1.97 -10.40 32.14
C HIS A 67 -1.39 -11.00 33.43
N HIS A 68 -1.53 -12.32 33.59
CA HIS A 68 -0.98 -13.00 34.76
C HIS A 68 0.55 -13.02 34.77
N ALA A 69 1.19 -13.27 33.63
CA ALA A 69 2.65 -13.28 33.51
C ALA A 69 3.25 -11.88 33.74
N GLY A 70 2.59 -10.83 33.24
CA GLY A 70 2.99 -9.43 33.48
C GLY A 70 2.82 -8.97 34.92
N ALA A 71 1.89 -9.55 35.69
CA ALA A 71 1.78 -9.28 37.12
C ALA A 71 2.92 -9.92 37.95
N ALA A 72 3.59 -10.95 37.41
CA ALA A 72 4.64 -11.69 38.09
C ALA A 72 6.06 -11.23 37.74
N HIS A 73 6.26 -10.51 36.64
CA HIS A 73 7.58 -10.07 36.15
C HIS A 73 7.62 -8.55 35.97
N GLU A 74 8.71 -7.89 36.42
CA GLU A 74 8.89 -6.44 36.28
C GLU A 74 9.21 -5.98 34.84
N HIS A 75 9.36 -6.91 33.89
CA HIS A 75 9.75 -6.63 32.50
C HIS A 75 8.62 -6.88 31.49
N HIS A 76 8.73 -6.26 30.32
CA HIS A 76 7.81 -6.43 29.19
C HIS A 76 7.70 -7.91 28.76
N VAL A 77 6.61 -8.56 29.13
CA VAL A 77 6.35 -9.97 28.80
C VAL A 77 5.86 -10.09 27.36
N ARG A 78 6.42 -11.04 26.61
CA ARG A 78 6.00 -11.37 25.25
C ARG A 78 5.97 -12.89 25.07
N PHE A 79 4.92 -13.41 24.45
CA PHE A 79 4.89 -14.80 24.01
C PHE A 79 5.29 -14.90 22.54
N VAL A 80 6.14 -15.87 22.22
CA VAL A 80 6.73 -16.02 20.89
C VAL A 80 6.56 -17.46 20.42
N TRP A 81 6.17 -17.64 19.17
CA TRP A 81 6.18 -18.91 18.47
C TRP A 81 6.98 -18.79 17.17
N ASN A 82 8.12 -19.47 17.13
CA ASN A 82 8.92 -19.60 15.94
C ASN A 82 8.40 -20.79 15.12
N ALA A 83 7.89 -20.52 13.92
CA ALA A 83 7.31 -21.55 13.08
C ALA A 83 8.38 -22.24 12.23
N TRP A 84 9.11 -21.47 11.41
CA TRP A 84 10.25 -21.95 10.63
C TRP A 84 11.11 -20.79 10.11
N ARG A 85 12.34 -21.09 9.66
CA ARG A 85 13.21 -20.11 9.00
C ARG A 85 12.79 -19.91 7.55
N TRP A 86 12.50 -18.67 7.14
CA TRP A 86 12.11 -18.33 5.77
C TRP A 86 13.32 -18.14 4.85
N LEU A 87 14.23 -17.23 5.22
CA LEU A 87 15.39 -16.86 4.41
C LEU A 87 16.63 -16.78 5.31
N ALA A 88 17.76 -17.27 4.84
CA ALA A 88 19.06 -17.04 5.48
C ALA A 88 19.85 -16.04 4.62
N LEU A 89 20.16 -14.87 5.17
CA LEU A 89 21.12 -13.93 4.59
C LEU A 89 22.44 -14.06 5.33
N ASP A 90 23.53 -13.67 4.68
CA ASP A 90 24.87 -13.69 5.29
C ASP A 90 24.97 -12.86 6.57
N THR A 91 24.12 -11.83 6.71
CA THR A 91 24.09 -10.93 7.87
C THR A 91 22.95 -11.22 8.85
N THR A 92 21.77 -11.66 8.38
CA THR A 92 20.56 -11.81 9.21
C THR A 92 19.63 -12.90 8.67
N ASN A 93 19.06 -13.72 9.55
CA ASN A 93 17.99 -14.66 9.17
C ASN A 93 16.61 -13.97 9.22
N ILE A 94 15.78 -14.22 8.21
CA ILE A 94 14.35 -13.88 8.22
C ILE A 94 13.59 -15.14 8.63
N GLU A 95 12.94 -15.09 9.79
CA GLU A 95 12.17 -16.20 10.36
C GLU A 95 10.68 -15.91 10.26
N VAL A 96 9.89 -16.96 10.04
CA VAL A 96 8.44 -16.93 10.21
C VAL A 96 8.14 -17.11 11.68
N THR A 97 8.16 -15.98 12.40
CA THR A 97 7.93 -15.92 13.84
C THR A 97 6.71 -15.08 14.13
N PHE A 98 5.87 -15.57 15.04
CA PHE A 98 4.70 -14.89 15.54
C PHE A 98 4.88 -14.55 17.02
N SER A 99 4.43 -13.38 17.44
CA SER A 99 4.50 -12.95 18.82
C SER A 99 3.24 -12.21 19.27
N VAL A 100 2.96 -12.29 20.56
CA VAL A 100 1.89 -11.55 21.23
C VAL A 100 2.47 -10.81 22.43
N ASP A 101 2.25 -9.51 22.43
CA ASP A 101 2.49 -8.59 23.55
C ASP A 101 1.21 -7.81 23.89
N ASN A 102 1.33 -6.80 24.77
CA ASN A 102 0.20 -6.01 25.24
C ASN A 102 -0.53 -5.29 24.09
N LEU A 103 0.17 -4.86 23.05
CA LEU A 103 -0.41 -4.20 21.88
C LEU A 103 -1.09 -5.21 20.93
N SER A 104 -0.41 -6.30 20.57
CA SER A 104 -0.97 -7.32 19.68
C SER A 104 -2.13 -8.06 20.32
N SER A 105 -2.12 -8.27 21.64
CA SER A 105 -3.21 -8.97 22.35
C SER A 105 -4.54 -8.22 22.27
N VAL A 106 -4.53 -6.88 22.34
CA VAL A 106 -5.73 -6.06 22.14
C VAL A 106 -6.26 -6.23 20.72
N MET A 107 -5.39 -6.14 19.71
CA MET A 107 -5.79 -6.33 18.32
C MET A 107 -6.28 -7.76 18.06
N LEU A 108 -5.67 -8.76 18.69
CA LEU A 108 -6.06 -10.16 18.61
C LEU A 108 -7.50 -10.36 19.09
N LEU A 109 -7.88 -9.74 20.22
CA LEU A 109 -9.25 -9.77 20.74
C LEU A 109 -10.24 -9.05 19.82
N VAL A 110 -9.87 -7.89 19.26
CA VAL A 110 -10.73 -7.14 18.34
C VAL A 110 -10.98 -7.94 17.06
N VAL A 111 -9.92 -8.42 16.41
CA VAL A 111 -9.98 -9.14 15.14
C VAL A 111 -10.82 -10.41 15.28
N THR A 112 -10.59 -11.21 16.31
CA THR A 112 -11.31 -12.48 16.51
C THR A 112 -12.71 -12.27 17.10
N GLY A 113 -12.88 -11.35 18.06
CA GLY A 113 -14.16 -11.11 18.74
C GLY A 113 -15.17 -10.35 17.88
N VAL A 114 -14.80 -9.17 17.38
CA VAL A 114 -15.67 -8.39 16.47
C VAL A 114 -15.82 -9.15 15.15
N GLY A 115 -14.74 -9.78 14.66
CA GLY A 115 -14.79 -10.65 13.50
C GLY A 115 -15.82 -11.78 13.65
N PHE A 116 -15.84 -12.47 14.80
CA PHE A 116 -16.84 -13.51 15.07
C PHE A 116 -18.28 -12.99 15.03
N LEU A 117 -18.56 -11.85 15.69
CA LEU A 117 -19.89 -11.25 15.68
C LEU A 117 -20.36 -10.89 14.26
N ILE A 118 -19.45 -10.40 13.41
CA ILE A 118 -19.73 -10.13 12.00
C ILE A 118 -19.98 -11.43 11.23
N HIS A 119 -19.26 -12.52 11.51
CA HIS A 119 -19.53 -13.82 10.89
C HIS A 119 -20.91 -14.34 11.26
N VAL A 120 -21.32 -14.23 12.54
CA VAL A 120 -22.67 -14.61 13.00
C VAL A 120 -23.73 -13.81 12.24
N TYR A 121 -23.57 -12.48 12.16
CA TYR A 121 -24.47 -11.61 11.40
C TYR A 121 -24.58 -12.03 9.93
N ALA A 122 -23.43 -12.32 9.30
CA ALA A 122 -23.38 -12.67 7.88
C ALA A 122 -24.17 -13.94 7.53
N THR A 123 -24.38 -14.85 8.51
CA THR A 123 -25.18 -16.06 8.29
C THR A 123 -26.65 -15.75 7.96
N GLY A 124 -27.21 -14.71 8.58
CA GLY A 124 -28.56 -14.24 8.28
C GLY A 124 -28.60 -13.41 7.00
N TYR A 125 -27.65 -12.49 6.85
CA TYR A 125 -27.62 -11.56 5.72
C TYR A 125 -27.40 -12.26 4.37
N MET A 126 -26.57 -13.30 4.32
CA MET A 126 -26.22 -14.02 3.08
C MET A 126 -27.03 -15.30 2.87
N LYS A 127 -28.07 -15.55 3.68
CA LYS A 127 -28.78 -16.85 3.72
C LYS A 127 -29.29 -17.31 2.34
N GLU A 128 -29.75 -16.37 1.52
CA GLU A 128 -30.33 -16.62 0.20
C GLU A 128 -29.31 -16.50 -0.95
N ASP A 129 -28.05 -16.14 -0.67
CA ASP A 129 -27.03 -15.98 -1.70
C ASP A 129 -26.49 -17.36 -2.15
N PRO A 130 -26.47 -17.65 -3.46
CA PRO A 130 -26.03 -18.96 -3.98
C PRO A 130 -24.53 -19.23 -3.76
N SER A 131 -23.73 -18.19 -3.56
CA SER A 131 -22.28 -18.25 -3.34
C SER A 131 -21.90 -18.21 -1.84
N PHE A 132 -22.79 -18.67 -0.95
CA PHE A 132 -22.59 -18.70 0.51
C PHE A 132 -21.25 -19.27 0.94
N HIS A 133 -20.83 -20.40 0.35
CA HIS A 133 -19.56 -21.04 0.69
C HIS A 133 -18.32 -20.24 0.31
N ARG A 134 -18.36 -19.54 -0.84
CA ARG A 134 -17.28 -18.66 -1.31
C ARG A 134 -17.15 -17.46 -0.38
N PHE A 135 -18.28 -16.89 0.03
CA PHE A 135 -18.32 -15.76 0.94
C PHE A 135 -17.62 -16.08 2.27
N PHE A 136 -17.99 -17.17 2.93
CA PHE A 136 -17.39 -17.56 4.21
C PHE A 136 -15.94 -18.04 4.07
N ALA A 137 -15.55 -18.63 2.94
CA ALA A 137 -14.13 -18.91 2.67
C ALA A 137 -13.29 -17.63 2.68
N TYR A 138 -13.76 -16.56 2.02
CA TYR A 138 -13.08 -15.27 1.97
C TYR A 138 -13.10 -14.54 3.31
N MET A 139 -14.20 -14.59 4.06
CA MET A 139 -14.29 -14.01 5.41
C MET A 139 -13.28 -14.65 6.38
N ASN A 140 -13.21 -15.98 6.40
CA ASN A 140 -12.24 -16.71 7.20
C ASN A 140 -10.78 -16.44 6.77
N LEU A 141 -10.54 -16.36 5.45
CA LEU A 141 -9.23 -16.01 4.90
C LEU A 141 -8.81 -14.59 5.33
N PHE A 142 -9.77 -13.66 5.40
CA PHE A 142 -9.54 -12.31 5.90
C PHE A 142 -9.08 -12.32 7.36
N ILE A 143 -9.80 -13.03 8.24
CA ILE A 143 -9.41 -13.15 9.64
C ILE A 143 -8.01 -13.73 9.75
N PHE A 144 -7.71 -14.80 9.01
CA PHE A 144 -6.37 -15.38 8.97
C PHE A 144 -5.29 -14.37 8.54
N ALA A 145 -5.50 -13.66 7.43
CA ALA A 145 -4.54 -12.66 6.94
C ALA A 145 -4.33 -11.52 7.94
N MET A 146 -5.40 -11.06 8.60
CA MET A 146 -5.32 -10.03 9.63
C MET A 146 -4.58 -10.55 10.87
N LEU A 147 -4.77 -11.82 11.25
CA LEU A 147 -4.02 -12.45 12.34
C LEU A 147 -2.52 -12.53 12.03
N ILE A 148 -2.13 -12.87 10.79
CA ILE A 148 -0.72 -12.81 10.37
C ILE A 148 -0.17 -11.38 10.55
N LEU A 149 -0.95 -10.37 10.16
CA LEU A 149 -0.54 -8.97 10.24
C LEU A 149 -0.28 -8.55 11.69
N VAL A 150 -1.20 -8.85 12.62
CA VAL A 150 -1.09 -8.40 14.01
C VAL A 150 -0.15 -9.26 14.84
N LEU A 151 0.04 -10.54 14.48
CA LEU A 151 0.90 -11.46 15.23
C LEU A 151 2.32 -11.56 14.65
N GLY A 152 2.60 -11.07 13.45
CA GLY A 152 3.93 -11.19 12.86
C GLY A 152 5.01 -10.51 13.71
N ASP A 153 6.13 -11.19 13.97
CA ASP A 153 7.24 -10.67 14.81
C ASP A 153 8.28 -9.83 14.03
N SER A 154 8.00 -9.55 12.76
CA SER A 154 8.89 -8.78 11.89
C SER A 154 8.09 -8.10 10.78
N LEU A 155 8.68 -7.04 10.19
CA LEU A 155 8.07 -6.32 9.06
C LEU A 155 7.73 -7.24 7.87
N PRO A 156 8.58 -8.20 7.44
CA PRO A 156 8.23 -9.15 6.37
C PRO A 156 6.98 -9.99 6.67
N ILE A 157 6.86 -10.53 7.88
CA ILE A 157 5.69 -11.36 8.23
C ILE A 157 4.43 -10.50 8.32
N MET A 158 4.55 -9.30 8.92
CA MET A 158 3.46 -8.34 8.90
C MET A 158 3.07 -7.96 7.46
N PHE A 159 4.04 -7.78 6.55
CA PHE A 159 3.80 -7.47 5.14
C PHE A 159 3.06 -8.60 4.40
N VAL A 160 3.33 -9.86 4.72
CA VAL A 160 2.53 -10.99 4.20
C VAL A 160 1.06 -10.86 4.62
N GLY A 161 0.80 -10.54 5.89
CA GLY A 161 -0.56 -10.26 6.36
C GLY A 161 -1.17 -9.02 5.71
N TRP A 162 -0.37 -7.98 5.50
CA TRP A 162 -0.73 -6.69 4.88
C TRP A 162 -1.21 -6.84 3.43
N GLU A 163 -0.48 -7.62 2.65
CA GLU A 163 -0.85 -8.04 1.29
C GLU A 163 -2.04 -8.99 1.31
N GLY A 164 -2.05 -9.95 2.25
CA GLY A 164 -3.13 -10.90 2.45
C GLY A 164 -4.49 -10.22 2.68
N VAL A 165 -4.55 -9.22 3.56
CA VAL A 165 -5.79 -8.45 3.78
C VAL A 165 -6.17 -7.63 2.55
N GLY A 166 -5.18 -7.13 1.80
CA GLY A 166 -5.38 -6.47 0.50
C GLY A 166 -6.09 -7.37 -0.51
N LEU A 167 -5.57 -8.59 -0.68
CA LEU A 167 -6.18 -9.61 -1.53
C LEU A 167 -7.60 -9.97 -1.06
N CYS A 168 -7.79 -10.21 0.24
CA CYS A 168 -9.11 -10.56 0.78
C CYS A 168 -10.13 -9.44 0.56
N SER A 169 -9.71 -8.18 0.72
CA SER A 169 -10.59 -7.02 0.44
C SER A 169 -10.98 -6.94 -1.04
N TYR A 170 -10.05 -7.19 -1.96
CA TYR A 170 -10.33 -7.21 -3.39
C TYR A 170 -11.41 -8.26 -3.72
N LEU A 171 -11.24 -9.48 -3.20
CA LEU A 171 -12.16 -10.60 -3.41
C LEU A 171 -13.55 -10.35 -2.79
N LEU A 172 -13.63 -9.67 -1.65
CA LEU A 172 -14.89 -9.40 -0.96
C LEU A 172 -15.62 -8.14 -1.46
N ILE A 173 -14.91 -7.10 -1.86
CA ILE A 173 -15.50 -5.91 -2.49
C ILE A 173 -16.08 -6.30 -3.85
N GLY A 174 -15.30 -7.01 -4.66
CA GLY A 174 -15.73 -7.58 -5.95
C GLY A 174 -16.51 -8.89 -5.83
N PHE A 175 -17.15 -9.18 -4.69
CA PHE A 175 -17.80 -10.48 -4.47
C PHE A 175 -18.90 -10.77 -5.50
N TRP A 176 -19.71 -9.75 -5.83
CA TRP A 176 -20.68 -9.78 -6.92
C TRP A 176 -20.07 -9.18 -8.19
N PHE A 177 -19.03 -9.83 -8.71
CA PHE A 177 -18.24 -9.38 -9.87
C PHE A 177 -19.01 -9.35 -11.21
N GLU A 178 -20.21 -9.93 -11.26
CA GLU A 178 -21.07 -9.88 -12.45
C GLU A 178 -21.53 -8.45 -12.75
N ASP A 179 -21.62 -7.59 -11.73
CA ASP A 179 -21.79 -6.14 -11.91
C ASP A 179 -20.43 -5.47 -12.12
N SER A 180 -20.26 -4.82 -13.26
CA SER A 180 -19.04 -4.11 -13.64
C SER A 180 -18.67 -3.00 -12.65
N LYS A 181 -19.66 -2.36 -12.00
CA LYS A 181 -19.42 -1.35 -10.96
C LYS A 181 -18.70 -1.96 -9.75
N ASN A 182 -19.15 -3.14 -9.31
CA ASN A 182 -18.57 -3.83 -8.16
C ASN A 182 -17.16 -4.36 -8.48
N ALA A 183 -16.96 -4.90 -9.69
CA ALA A 183 -15.64 -5.35 -10.15
C ALA A 183 -14.65 -4.18 -10.24
N ALA A 184 -15.06 -3.03 -10.80
CA ALA A 184 -14.24 -1.83 -10.88
C ALA A 184 -13.88 -1.28 -9.49
N ALA A 185 -14.84 -1.26 -8.56
CA ALA A 185 -14.60 -0.84 -7.17
C ALA A 185 -13.55 -1.74 -6.47
N GLY A 186 -13.63 -3.06 -6.68
CA GLY A 186 -12.62 -4.01 -6.19
C GLY A 186 -11.23 -3.70 -6.75
N SER A 187 -11.11 -3.55 -8.07
CA SER A 187 -9.84 -3.23 -8.73
C SER A 187 -9.24 -1.91 -8.25
N LYS A 188 -10.05 -0.85 -8.11
CA LYS A 188 -9.62 0.45 -7.59
C LYS A 188 -9.05 0.33 -6.18
N ALA A 189 -9.72 -0.41 -5.30
CA ALA A 189 -9.24 -0.67 -3.94
C ALA A 189 -7.90 -1.43 -3.94
N PHE A 190 -7.75 -2.42 -4.80
CA PHE A 190 -6.51 -3.17 -4.91
C PHE A 190 -5.34 -2.31 -5.39
N ILE A 191 -5.55 -1.50 -6.44
CA ILE A 191 -4.52 -0.61 -7.00
C ILE A 191 -4.11 0.48 -5.99
N ALA A 192 -5.10 1.16 -5.37
CA ALA A 192 -4.81 2.22 -4.40
C ALA A 192 -4.00 1.68 -3.20
N ASN A 193 -4.34 0.49 -2.72
CA ASN A 193 -3.58 -0.18 -1.68
C ASN A 193 -2.15 -0.53 -2.14
N ARG A 194 -1.98 -1.03 -3.37
CA ARG A 194 -0.68 -1.40 -3.92
C ARG A 194 0.29 -0.21 -4.04
N ILE A 195 -0.23 0.96 -4.35
CA ILE A 195 0.56 2.21 -4.35
C ILE A 195 1.09 2.52 -2.94
N GLY A 196 0.27 2.30 -1.90
CA GLY A 196 0.73 2.37 -0.52
C GLY A 196 1.78 1.31 -0.20
N ASP A 197 1.52 0.05 -0.61
CA ASP A 197 2.39 -1.10 -0.34
C ASP A 197 3.81 -0.91 -0.89
N PHE A 198 3.97 -0.16 -1.99
CA PHE A 198 5.28 0.29 -2.48
C PHE A 198 6.07 1.11 -1.44
N GLY A 199 5.42 2.04 -0.74
CA GLY A 199 6.03 2.80 0.35
C GLY A 199 6.53 1.91 1.48
N LEU A 200 5.72 0.92 1.88
CA LEU A 200 6.12 -0.04 2.91
C LEU A 200 7.32 -0.89 2.48
N LEU A 201 7.38 -1.32 1.22
CA LEU A 201 8.53 -2.05 0.65
C LEU A 201 9.80 -1.21 0.63
N VAL A 202 9.72 0.06 0.23
CA VAL A 202 10.86 0.98 0.25
C VAL A 202 11.34 1.21 1.69
N ALA A 203 10.42 1.42 2.63
CA ALA A 203 10.76 1.56 4.05
C ALA A 203 11.47 0.31 4.59
N MET A 204 10.98 -0.89 4.26
CA MET A 204 11.63 -2.15 4.64
C MET A 204 13.05 -2.26 4.07
N ALA A 205 13.24 -1.95 2.79
CA ALA A 205 14.57 -1.98 2.17
C ALA A 205 15.54 -1.00 2.84
N MET A 206 15.07 0.20 3.16
CA MET A 206 15.87 1.21 3.86
C MET A 206 16.23 0.81 5.29
N ILE A 207 15.26 0.25 6.05
CA ILE A 207 15.52 -0.23 7.40
C ILE A 207 16.55 -1.38 7.34
N LEU A 208 16.39 -2.33 6.41
CA LEU A 208 17.34 -3.41 6.26
C LEU A 208 18.74 -2.89 5.89
N HIS A 209 18.84 -1.86 5.04
CA HIS A 209 20.10 -1.24 4.66
C HIS A 209 20.80 -0.53 5.84
N HIS A 210 20.05 0.22 6.64
CA HIS A 210 20.63 1.03 7.72
C HIS A 210 20.78 0.28 9.05
N VAL A 211 19.84 -0.61 9.37
CA VAL A 211 19.72 -1.30 10.67
C VAL A 211 20.16 -2.77 10.58
N GLY A 212 20.13 -3.38 9.40
CA GLY A 212 20.55 -4.77 9.20
C GLY A 212 19.56 -5.84 9.65
N THR A 213 18.44 -5.48 10.28
CA THR A 213 17.40 -6.42 10.73
C THR A 213 16.00 -5.84 10.56
N LEU A 214 15.01 -6.73 10.42
CA LEU A 214 13.59 -6.38 10.25
C LEU A 214 12.68 -6.95 11.35
N SER A 215 13.26 -7.56 12.39
CA SER A 215 12.55 -8.00 13.60
C SER A 215 12.23 -6.82 14.51
N TRP A 216 11.10 -6.85 15.22
CA TRP A 216 10.72 -5.72 16.10
C TRP A 216 11.80 -5.38 17.12
N HIS A 217 12.30 -6.39 17.83
CA HIS A 217 13.30 -6.22 18.87
C HIS A 217 14.65 -5.71 18.31
N GLY A 218 15.10 -6.28 17.19
CA GLY A 218 16.34 -5.85 16.55
C GLY A 218 16.26 -4.41 16.02
N MET A 219 15.11 -4.03 15.45
CA MET A 219 14.89 -2.67 14.95
C MET A 219 14.84 -1.65 16.08
N ASP A 220 14.16 -1.94 17.20
CA ASP A 220 14.10 -1.05 18.36
C ASP A 220 15.50 -0.85 18.97
N ALA A 221 16.24 -1.94 19.18
CA ALA A 221 17.59 -1.89 19.76
C ALA A 221 18.60 -1.07 18.93
N GLN A 222 18.42 -1.01 17.60
CA GLN A 222 19.33 -0.35 16.67
C GLN A 222 18.71 0.86 15.96
N ALA A 223 17.54 1.34 16.42
CA ALA A 223 16.79 2.42 15.77
C ALA A 223 17.62 3.70 15.58
N GLY A 224 18.58 3.96 16.48
CA GLY A 224 19.50 5.11 16.37
C GLY A 224 20.34 5.15 15.09
N GLN A 225 20.54 4.02 14.39
CA GLN A 225 21.23 3.98 13.09
C GLN A 225 20.43 4.70 11.99
N LEU A 226 19.13 4.93 12.18
CA LEU A 226 18.30 5.71 11.26
C LEU A 226 18.52 7.23 11.35
N LEU A 227 19.34 7.71 12.29
CA LEU A 227 19.72 9.13 12.38
C LEU A 227 20.82 9.52 11.37
N THR A 228 21.19 8.63 10.45
CA THR A 228 22.13 8.95 9.36
C THR A 228 21.49 9.90 8.35
N ASN A 229 22.24 10.91 7.91
CA ASN A 229 21.82 11.82 6.86
C ASN A 229 21.81 11.13 5.48
N VAL A 230 20.70 11.25 4.77
CA VAL A 230 20.53 10.79 3.39
C VAL A 230 20.43 12.01 2.48
N GLN A 231 21.23 12.04 1.41
CA GLN A 231 21.15 13.08 0.38
C GLN A 231 20.00 12.77 -0.58
N LEU A 232 18.94 13.59 -0.56
CA LEU A 232 17.82 13.51 -1.50
C LEU A 232 18.14 14.15 -2.84
N TRP A 233 18.93 15.22 -2.80
CA TRP A 233 19.23 16.03 -3.98
C TRP A 233 20.61 16.64 -3.85
N PRO A 234 21.43 16.68 -4.92
CA PRO A 234 21.23 15.97 -6.19
C PRO A 234 21.30 14.44 -6.05
N ILE A 235 20.60 13.73 -6.94
CA ILE A 235 20.67 12.26 -7.02
C ILE A 235 21.99 11.89 -7.70
N GLY A 236 22.92 11.26 -6.97
CA GLY A 236 24.24 10.90 -7.48
C GLY A 236 25.33 11.98 -7.29
N GLY A 237 26.53 11.68 -7.78
CA GLY A 237 27.79 12.38 -7.45
C GLY A 237 28.06 13.74 -8.13
N GLY A 238 27.06 14.39 -8.72
CA GLY A 238 27.23 15.76 -9.23
C GLY A 238 26.22 16.15 -10.31
N LEU A 239 25.56 17.30 -10.14
CA LEU A 239 24.83 17.95 -11.23
C LEU A 239 25.79 18.80 -12.07
N PRO A 240 25.48 19.02 -13.36
CA PRO A 240 26.26 19.92 -14.19
C PRO A 240 26.34 21.33 -13.59
N SER A 241 27.53 21.94 -13.62
CA SER A 241 27.82 23.26 -13.05
C SER A 241 27.03 24.43 -13.68
N TRP A 242 26.36 24.20 -14.81
CA TRP A 242 25.50 25.18 -15.47
C TRP A 242 24.10 25.30 -14.83
N MET A 243 23.72 24.37 -13.94
CA MET A 243 22.43 24.43 -13.28
C MET A 243 22.37 25.59 -12.26
N PRO A 244 21.21 26.26 -12.13
CA PRO A 244 21.00 27.32 -11.15
C PRO A 244 21.48 26.94 -9.74
N ALA A 245 22.16 27.85 -9.05
CA ALA A 245 22.75 27.59 -7.73
C ALA A 245 21.74 27.08 -6.67
N PHE A 246 20.46 27.42 -6.79
CA PHE A 246 19.42 26.89 -5.89
C PHE A 246 19.13 25.39 -6.11
N LEU A 247 19.35 24.88 -7.33
CA LEU A 247 19.28 23.45 -7.67
C LEU A 247 20.59 22.72 -7.36
N LEU A 248 21.69 23.42 -7.11
CA LEU A 248 22.95 22.78 -6.72
C LEU A 248 23.09 22.60 -5.20
N LYS A 249 22.23 23.25 -4.40
CA LYS A 249 22.24 23.10 -2.94
C LYS A 249 21.84 21.68 -2.53
N PRO A 250 22.72 20.91 -1.86
CA PRO A 250 22.38 19.57 -1.44
C PRO A 250 21.28 19.62 -0.38
N ARG A 251 20.25 18.79 -0.55
CA ARG A 251 19.18 18.60 0.42
C ARG A 251 19.36 17.26 1.10
N THR A 252 19.71 17.28 2.38
CA THR A 252 19.84 16.10 3.22
C THR A 252 18.67 16.00 4.18
N VAL A 253 18.25 14.76 4.46
CA VAL A 253 17.20 14.44 5.42
C VAL A 253 17.60 13.17 6.17
N ASP A 254 17.25 13.06 7.45
CA ASP A 254 17.51 11.86 8.23
C ASP A 254 16.81 10.64 7.63
N ALA A 255 17.48 9.48 7.64
CA ALA A 255 16.89 8.23 7.16
C ALA A 255 15.59 7.89 7.91
N ALA A 256 15.51 8.18 9.21
CA ALA A 256 14.31 8.01 10.03
C ALA A 256 13.10 8.79 9.46
N THR A 257 13.33 10.00 8.95
CA THR A 257 12.26 10.81 8.33
C THR A 257 11.80 10.17 7.03
N LEU A 258 12.72 9.77 6.15
CA LEU A 258 12.36 9.14 4.88
C LEU A 258 11.64 7.80 5.11
N VAL A 259 12.14 6.97 6.03
CA VAL A 259 11.48 5.73 6.46
C VAL A 259 10.08 6.03 7.02
N GLY A 260 9.95 7.00 7.93
CA GLY A 260 8.65 7.38 8.51
C GLY A 260 7.64 7.85 7.46
N LEU A 261 8.08 8.63 6.46
CA LEU A 261 7.23 9.07 5.35
C LEU A 261 6.83 7.93 4.41
N MET A 262 7.75 6.99 4.14
CA MET A 262 7.46 5.80 3.32
C MET A 262 6.53 4.81 4.04
N LEU A 263 6.70 4.63 5.36
CA LEU A 263 5.74 3.91 6.20
C LEU A 263 4.38 4.60 6.21
N MET A 264 4.35 5.93 6.30
CA MET A 264 3.11 6.72 6.22
C MET A 264 2.42 6.55 4.86
N LEU A 265 3.15 6.46 3.75
CA LEU A 265 2.58 6.14 2.43
C LEU A 265 1.91 4.76 2.42
N GLY A 266 2.55 3.74 3.01
CA GLY A 266 1.94 2.44 3.26
C GLY A 266 0.64 2.55 4.05
N CYS A 267 0.71 3.23 5.19
CA CYS A 267 -0.45 3.48 6.04
C CYS A 267 -1.57 4.22 5.32
N ALA A 268 -1.26 5.18 4.45
CA ALA A 268 -2.24 5.95 3.71
C ALA A 268 -3.07 5.09 2.76
N GLY A 269 -2.46 4.08 2.13
CA GLY A 269 -3.16 3.11 1.29
C GLY A 269 -4.22 2.34 2.09
N LYS A 270 -3.82 1.58 3.12
CA LYS A 270 -4.73 0.70 3.87
C LYS A 270 -5.72 1.46 4.77
N SER A 271 -5.31 2.57 5.37
CA SER A 271 -6.15 3.36 6.29
C SER A 271 -6.85 4.54 5.63
N ALA A 272 -6.90 4.55 4.29
CA ALA A 272 -7.61 5.55 3.50
C ALA A 272 -7.29 6.99 3.94
N GLN A 273 -6.02 7.31 4.15
CA GLN A 273 -5.59 8.68 4.47
C GLN A 273 -5.39 9.47 3.19
N ILE A 274 -5.46 10.80 3.29
CA ILE A 274 -5.05 11.66 2.17
C ILE A 274 -3.59 11.32 1.80
N PRO A 275 -3.30 11.03 0.52
CA PRO A 275 -4.15 11.25 -0.64
C PRO A 275 -4.90 10.01 -1.17
N LEU A 276 -4.67 8.82 -0.61
CA LEU A 276 -5.17 7.51 -1.09
C LEU A 276 -6.54 7.08 -0.52
N TYR A 277 -7.39 8.01 -0.07
CA TYR A 277 -8.66 7.66 0.58
C TYR A 277 -9.78 7.21 -0.37
N VAL A 278 -9.65 7.51 -1.67
CA VAL A 278 -10.70 7.44 -2.69
C VAL A 278 -11.33 6.06 -2.90
N TRP A 279 -10.64 4.99 -2.53
CA TRP A 279 -11.17 3.63 -2.71
C TRP A 279 -12.22 3.24 -1.67
N LEU A 280 -12.15 3.78 -0.44
CA LEU A 280 -12.95 3.31 0.68
C LEU A 280 -14.46 3.56 0.51
N PRO A 281 -14.92 4.72 -0.01
CA PRO A 281 -16.34 4.93 -0.28
C PRO A 281 -16.89 4.01 -1.37
N ASP A 282 -16.08 3.65 -2.37
CA ASP A 282 -16.48 2.78 -3.47
C ASP A 282 -16.48 1.30 -3.03
N ALA A 283 -15.69 0.94 -2.01
CA ALA A 283 -15.73 -0.38 -1.37
C ALA A 283 -17.10 -0.74 -0.76
N MET A 284 -18.02 0.24 -0.65
CA MET A 284 -19.41 0.00 -0.24
C MET A 284 -20.24 -0.76 -1.27
N ALA A 285 -19.69 -1.01 -2.47
CA ALA A 285 -20.20 -1.97 -3.44
C ALA A 285 -20.33 -3.39 -2.86
N GLY A 286 -19.44 -3.78 -1.93
CA GLY A 286 -19.46 -5.11 -1.33
C GLY A 286 -20.65 -5.37 -0.40
N PRO A 287 -20.89 -6.64 -0.02
CA PRO A 287 -21.92 -6.99 0.95
C PRO A 287 -21.71 -6.28 2.29
N THR A 288 -22.80 -5.88 2.96
CA THR A 288 -22.71 -5.08 4.20
C THR A 288 -21.88 -5.71 5.34
N PRO A 289 -21.89 -7.05 5.56
CA PRO A 289 -20.98 -7.65 6.55
C PRO A 289 -19.49 -7.44 6.21
N VAL A 290 -19.14 -7.35 4.93
CA VAL A 290 -17.77 -7.03 4.48
C VAL A 290 -17.42 -5.60 4.84
N SER A 291 -18.34 -4.65 4.62
CA SER A 291 -18.14 -3.25 5.03
C SER A 291 -17.88 -3.16 6.53
N ALA A 292 -18.66 -3.88 7.36
CA ALA A 292 -18.41 -3.95 8.80
C ALA A 292 -17.02 -4.53 9.12
N LEU A 293 -16.60 -5.61 8.45
CA LEU A 293 -15.31 -6.25 8.70
C LEU A 293 -14.13 -5.34 8.35
N ILE A 294 -14.11 -4.82 7.13
CA ILE A 294 -13.05 -3.95 6.60
C ILE A 294 -12.91 -2.68 7.44
N HIS A 295 -14.02 -2.07 7.83
CA HIS A 295 -14.04 -0.77 8.50
C HIS A 295 -13.86 -0.82 10.01
N ALA A 296 -14.25 -1.92 10.66
CA ALA A 296 -14.24 -2.00 12.11
C ALA A 296 -13.00 -2.74 12.65
N ALA A 297 -12.80 -3.98 12.21
CA ALA A 297 -11.93 -4.91 12.92
C ALA A 297 -10.59 -5.15 12.22
N THR A 298 -10.48 -4.87 10.91
CA THR A 298 -9.35 -5.39 10.12
C THR A 298 -8.61 -4.32 9.33
N MET A 299 -8.84 -4.22 8.01
CA MET A 299 -7.95 -3.57 7.05
C MET A 299 -7.66 -2.12 7.38
N VAL A 300 -8.67 -1.30 7.66
CA VAL A 300 -8.44 0.14 7.83
C VAL A 300 -7.67 0.48 9.11
N THR A 301 -7.64 -0.44 10.07
CA THR A 301 -6.93 -0.27 11.34
C THR A 301 -5.46 -0.67 11.26
N ALA A 302 -5.05 -1.38 10.20
CA ALA A 302 -3.70 -1.88 10.02
C ALA A 302 -2.64 -0.76 10.00
N GLY A 303 -2.94 0.39 9.37
CA GLY A 303 -2.02 1.54 9.36
C GLY A 303 -1.82 2.16 10.73
N VAL A 304 -2.89 2.34 11.52
CA VAL A 304 -2.78 2.84 12.91
C VAL A 304 -1.96 1.87 13.76
N TYR A 305 -2.20 0.56 13.61
CA TYR A 305 -1.42 -0.47 14.28
C TYR A 305 0.06 -0.43 13.89
N LEU A 306 0.38 -0.28 12.61
CA LEU A 306 1.76 -0.16 12.12
C LEU A 306 2.48 1.06 12.72
N VAL A 307 1.84 2.24 12.73
CA VAL A 307 2.43 3.45 13.32
C VAL A 307 2.69 3.26 14.83
N ALA A 308 1.74 2.66 15.56
CA ALA A 308 1.91 2.37 16.97
C ALA A 308 3.01 1.31 17.21
N ARG A 309 3.04 0.25 16.41
CA ARG A 309 4.07 -0.81 16.48
C ARG A 309 5.46 -0.27 16.20
N MET A 310 5.58 0.68 15.26
CA MET A 310 6.82 1.35 14.86
C MET A 310 7.06 2.67 15.62
N ASN A 311 6.47 2.85 16.81
CA ASN A 311 6.58 4.08 17.58
C ASN A 311 8.05 4.53 17.78
N PHE A 312 8.96 3.58 17.99
CA PHE A 312 10.39 3.86 18.16
C PHE A 312 11.06 4.45 16.91
N VAL A 313 10.59 4.14 15.69
CA VAL A 313 11.09 4.78 14.45
C VAL A 313 10.47 6.17 14.28
N PHE A 314 9.16 6.29 14.48
CA PHE A 314 8.46 7.55 14.29
C PHE A 314 8.91 8.63 15.29
N MET A 315 9.21 8.26 16.54
CA MET A 315 9.72 9.21 17.54
C MET A 315 11.11 9.77 17.23
N LEU A 316 11.88 9.12 16.34
CA LEU A 316 13.16 9.67 15.86
C LEU A 316 12.96 10.81 14.86
N SER A 317 11.79 10.92 14.23
CA SER A 317 11.49 11.96 13.24
C SER A 317 10.22 12.77 13.62
N PRO A 318 10.41 13.91 14.29
CA PRO A 318 9.35 14.89 14.55
C PRO A 318 8.66 15.36 13.26
N THR A 319 9.39 15.45 12.15
CA THR A 319 8.83 15.77 10.83
C THR A 319 7.87 14.70 10.34
N ALA A 320 8.24 13.41 10.41
CA ALA A 320 7.34 12.33 10.02
C ALA A 320 6.08 12.32 10.90
N MET A 321 6.24 12.52 12.21
CA MET A 321 5.13 12.62 13.16
C MET A 321 4.19 13.80 12.87
N MET A 322 4.74 14.97 12.53
CA MET A 322 3.94 16.11 12.07
C MET A 322 3.15 15.79 10.81
N VAL A 323 3.75 15.07 9.85
CA VAL A 323 3.05 14.66 8.63
C VAL A 323 1.92 13.69 8.99
N VAL A 324 2.16 12.70 9.85
CA VAL A 324 1.13 11.76 10.32
C VAL A 324 -0.02 12.51 10.99
N ALA A 325 0.27 13.44 11.92
CA ALA A 325 -0.74 14.22 12.64
C ALA A 325 -1.51 15.18 11.72
N GLY A 326 -0.79 15.88 10.83
CA GLY A 326 -1.36 16.86 9.91
C GLY A 326 -2.24 16.20 8.86
N VAL A 327 -1.77 15.11 8.25
CA VAL A 327 -2.56 14.31 7.30
C VAL A 327 -3.79 13.71 8.01
N GLY A 328 -3.64 13.21 9.23
CA GLY A 328 -4.76 12.70 10.03
C GLY A 328 -5.83 13.78 10.28
N ALA A 329 -5.44 14.96 10.74
CA ALA A 329 -6.35 16.08 10.99
C ALA A 329 -7.05 16.55 9.71
N LEU A 330 -6.31 16.69 8.60
CA LEU A 330 -6.89 17.07 7.30
C LEU A 330 -7.84 16.01 6.77
N THR A 331 -7.48 14.72 6.88
CA THR A 331 -8.33 13.59 6.49
C THR A 331 -9.62 13.59 7.33
N ALA A 332 -9.52 13.84 8.63
CA ALA A 332 -10.65 13.94 9.55
C ALA A 332 -11.66 14.99 9.09
N LEU A 333 -11.18 16.21 8.81
CA LEU A 333 -12.00 17.33 8.37
C LEU A 333 -12.58 17.09 6.97
N PHE A 334 -11.73 16.71 6.02
CA PHE A 334 -12.10 16.57 4.63
C PHE A 334 -13.19 15.51 4.43
N ALA A 335 -13.01 14.32 5.02
CA ALA A 335 -14.04 13.28 4.96
C ALA A 335 -15.34 13.69 5.66
N ALA A 336 -15.25 14.45 6.76
CA ALA A 336 -16.43 14.95 7.45
C ALA A 336 -17.25 15.93 6.59
N THR A 337 -16.60 16.78 5.77
CA THR A 337 -17.31 17.67 4.84
C THR A 337 -18.09 16.89 3.78
N ILE A 338 -17.50 15.82 3.24
CA ILE A 338 -18.16 14.99 2.22
C ILE A 338 -19.39 14.30 2.84
N GLY A 339 -19.27 13.76 4.06
CA GLY A 339 -20.37 13.09 4.77
C GLY A 339 -21.63 13.94 4.97
N LEU A 340 -21.53 15.27 4.95
CA LEU A 340 -22.67 16.18 5.11
C LEU A 340 -23.73 16.04 4.00
N VAL A 341 -23.29 15.75 2.78
CA VAL A 341 -24.13 15.80 1.57
C VAL A 341 -24.38 14.42 0.95
N GLN A 342 -23.70 13.37 1.41
CA GLN A 342 -23.91 12.00 0.90
C GLN A 342 -25.31 11.49 1.25
N ASN A 343 -26.00 10.86 0.31
CA ASN A 343 -27.38 10.38 0.50
C ASN A 343 -27.48 8.88 0.81
N ASP A 344 -26.45 8.12 0.46
CA ASP A 344 -26.34 6.68 0.71
C ASP A 344 -25.88 6.43 2.16
N ILE A 345 -26.63 5.58 2.88
CA ILE A 345 -26.35 5.28 4.30
C ILE A 345 -24.97 4.62 4.49
N LYS A 346 -24.56 3.71 3.61
CA LYS A 346 -23.24 3.04 3.70
C LYS A 346 -22.12 4.02 3.37
N LYS A 347 -22.29 4.89 2.37
CA LYS A 347 -21.26 5.90 2.02
C LYS A 347 -21.08 6.93 3.14
N VAL A 348 -22.14 7.36 3.82
CA VAL A 348 -22.01 8.20 5.03
C VAL A 348 -21.19 7.48 6.11
N LEU A 349 -21.44 6.18 6.32
CA LEU A 349 -20.68 5.37 7.27
C LEU A 349 -19.21 5.14 6.83
N ALA A 350 -18.95 5.04 5.53
CA ALA A 350 -17.61 4.94 4.98
C ALA A 350 -16.80 6.22 5.19
N TYR A 351 -17.34 7.39 4.83
CA TYR A 351 -16.66 8.67 5.07
C TYR A 351 -16.48 8.98 6.55
N SER A 352 -17.43 8.60 7.38
CA SER A 352 -17.25 8.69 8.82
C SER A 352 -16.19 7.73 9.34
N THR A 353 -15.81 6.68 8.59
CA THR A 353 -14.67 5.83 8.95
C THR A 353 -13.36 6.51 8.54
N VAL A 354 -13.28 7.05 7.33
CA VAL A 354 -12.14 7.89 6.89
C VAL A 354 -11.87 9.00 7.91
N SER A 355 -12.93 9.66 8.38
CA SER A 355 -12.81 10.74 9.36
C SER A 355 -12.26 10.27 10.72
N GLN A 356 -12.76 9.14 11.24
CA GLN A 356 -12.32 8.58 12.53
C GLN A 356 -10.90 7.99 12.48
N LEU A 357 -10.52 7.39 11.35
CA LEU A 357 -9.12 7.03 11.11
C LEU A 357 -8.24 8.27 11.11
N GLY A 358 -8.71 9.38 10.52
CA GLY A 358 -8.03 10.68 10.63
C GLY A 358 -7.79 11.10 12.10
N PHE A 359 -8.77 10.92 12.99
CA PHE A 359 -8.57 11.13 14.43
C PHE A 359 -7.52 10.18 15.02
N MET A 360 -7.53 8.89 14.66
CA MET A 360 -6.53 7.93 15.14
C MET A 360 -5.11 8.30 14.68
N PHE A 361 -4.94 8.66 13.40
CA PHE A 361 -3.68 9.14 12.83
C PHE A 361 -3.22 10.45 13.48
N MET A 362 -4.16 11.35 13.76
CA MET A 362 -3.89 12.55 14.55
C MET A 362 -3.34 12.19 15.93
N GLY A 363 -3.96 11.23 16.63
CA GLY A 363 -3.52 10.76 17.95
C GLY A 363 -2.12 10.12 17.94
N VAL A 364 -1.88 9.13 17.08
CA VAL A 364 -0.56 8.49 16.99
C VAL A 364 0.51 9.47 16.47
N GLY A 365 0.14 10.43 15.61
CA GLY A 365 1.05 11.44 15.08
C GLY A 365 1.46 12.53 16.08
N VAL A 366 0.70 12.74 17.16
CA VAL A 366 1.10 13.60 18.29
C VAL A 366 1.77 12.82 19.42
N GLY A 367 2.14 11.56 19.18
CA GLY A 367 2.79 10.68 20.15
C GLY A 367 1.84 10.04 21.17
N ALA A 368 0.53 10.23 21.02
CA ALA A 368 -0.48 9.61 21.88
C ALA A 368 -0.88 8.21 21.37
N PHE A 369 0.11 7.31 21.31
CA PHE A 369 -0.06 5.98 20.72
C PHE A 369 -1.15 5.16 21.43
N ALA A 370 -1.17 5.18 22.77
CA ALA A 370 -2.19 4.48 23.56
C ALA A 370 -3.60 5.03 23.28
N SER A 371 -3.77 6.35 23.20
CA SER A 371 -5.06 6.98 22.89
C SER A 371 -5.54 6.65 21.48
N GLY A 372 -4.64 6.61 20.49
CA GLY A 372 -4.94 6.18 19.12
C GLY A 372 -5.43 4.74 19.06
N ILE A 373 -4.76 3.81 19.74
CA ILE A 373 -5.17 2.40 19.83
C ILE A 373 -6.45 2.23 20.64
N PHE A 374 -6.66 3.02 21.69
CA PHE A 374 -7.91 3.01 22.45
C PHE A 374 -9.09 3.42 21.58
N HIS A 375 -8.93 4.51 20.81
CA HIS A 375 -9.97 4.93 19.87
C HIS A 375 -10.24 3.87 18.80
N LEU A 376 -9.20 3.20 18.27
CA LEU A 376 -9.33 2.07 17.36
C LEU A 376 -10.23 0.97 17.93
N VAL A 377 -10.03 0.56 19.19
CA VAL A 377 -10.87 -0.45 19.86
C VAL A 377 -12.32 0.01 19.96
N THR A 378 -12.56 1.22 20.48
CA THR A 378 -13.92 1.75 20.61
C THR A 378 -14.61 1.88 19.24
N HIS A 379 -13.84 2.27 18.22
CA HIS A 379 -14.26 2.37 16.83
C HIS A 379 -14.67 1.03 16.23
N ALA A 380 -13.93 -0.04 16.53
CA ALA A 380 -14.31 -1.37 16.10
C ALA A 380 -15.73 -1.73 16.58
N PHE A 381 -16.08 -1.37 17.83
CA PHE A 381 -17.41 -1.65 18.35
C PHE A 381 -18.50 -0.79 17.70
N PHE A 382 -18.38 0.54 17.75
CA PHE A 382 -19.44 1.40 17.23
C PHE A 382 -19.55 1.37 15.69
N LYS A 383 -18.46 1.14 14.94
CA LYS A 383 -18.56 0.99 13.48
C LYS A 383 -19.16 -0.32 13.06
N ALA A 384 -18.76 -1.43 13.69
CA ALA A 384 -19.40 -2.71 13.41
C ALA A 384 -20.90 -2.58 13.72
N ALA A 385 -21.28 -2.02 14.87
CA ALA A 385 -22.69 -1.78 15.19
C ALA A 385 -23.40 -0.93 14.12
N LEU A 386 -22.83 0.19 13.69
CA LEU A 386 -23.44 1.09 12.70
C LEU A 386 -23.61 0.43 11.32
N PHE A 387 -22.57 -0.24 10.80
CA PHE A 387 -22.64 -0.91 9.51
C PHE A 387 -23.62 -2.09 9.53
N LEU A 388 -23.61 -2.88 10.59
CA LEU A 388 -24.55 -4.00 10.72
C LEU A 388 -26.00 -3.50 10.91
N CYS A 389 -26.23 -2.43 11.68
CA CYS A 389 -27.55 -1.78 11.75
C CYS A 389 -28.00 -1.24 10.39
N ALA A 390 -27.11 -0.60 9.64
CA ALA A 390 -27.41 -0.14 8.27
C ALA A 390 -27.76 -1.33 7.38
N GLY A 391 -27.10 -2.48 7.55
CA GLY A 391 -27.45 -3.72 6.87
C GLY A 391 -28.84 -4.25 7.24
N CYS A 392 -29.24 -4.19 8.51
CA CYS A 392 -30.61 -4.51 8.93
C CYS A 392 -31.63 -3.59 8.23
N VAL A 393 -31.35 -2.28 8.19
CA VAL A 393 -32.20 -1.30 7.50
C VAL A 393 -32.29 -1.59 6.00
N ILE A 394 -31.15 -1.84 5.33
CA ILE A 394 -31.11 -2.16 3.90
C ILE A 394 -31.89 -3.45 3.60
N HIS A 395 -31.73 -4.47 4.45
CA HIS A 395 -32.45 -5.73 4.30
C HIS A 395 -33.97 -5.52 4.40
N ALA A 396 -34.44 -4.72 5.37
CA ALA A 396 -35.86 -4.34 5.48
C ALA A 396 -36.34 -3.48 4.30
N MET A 397 -35.48 -2.62 3.74
CA MET A 397 -35.80 -1.78 2.58
C MET A 397 -35.84 -2.57 1.26
N HIS A 398 -35.02 -3.61 1.09
CA HIS A 398 -35.01 -4.49 -0.09
C HIS A 398 -36.34 -5.22 -0.29
N ALA A 399 -37.14 -5.45 0.77
CA ALA A 399 -38.48 -6.00 0.64
C ALA A 399 -39.45 -5.09 -0.15
N ARG A 400 -39.10 -3.81 -0.35
CA ARG A 400 -39.93 -2.83 -1.08
C ARG A 400 -39.23 -2.25 -2.31
N VAL A 401 -37.93 -1.96 -2.19
CA VAL A 401 -37.13 -1.35 -3.26
C VAL A 401 -36.07 -2.37 -3.71
N HIS A 402 -36.32 -3.05 -4.83
CA HIS A 402 -35.36 -4.03 -5.39
C HIS A 402 -34.09 -3.39 -5.97
N ASP A 403 -34.12 -2.10 -6.28
CA ASP A 403 -32.92 -1.36 -6.71
C ASP A 403 -31.99 -1.16 -5.50
N THR A 404 -30.82 -1.81 -5.56
CA THR A 404 -29.80 -1.82 -4.50
C THR A 404 -29.28 -0.43 -4.14
N ASP A 405 -29.20 0.50 -5.10
CA ASP A 405 -28.74 1.86 -4.86
C ASP A 405 -29.88 2.67 -4.20
N ALA A 406 -31.12 2.47 -4.64
CA ALA A 406 -32.29 3.16 -4.11
C ALA A 406 -32.70 2.68 -2.71
N SER A 407 -32.43 1.42 -2.34
CA SER A 407 -32.68 0.89 -0.99
C SER A 407 -31.70 1.44 0.05
N GLN A 408 -30.52 1.87 -0.39
CA GLN A 408 -29.46 2.45 0.45
C GLN A 408 -29.62 3.97 0.61
N ASP A 409 -30.43 4.61 -0.23
CA ASP A 409 -30.67 6.05 -0.19
C ASP A 409 -31.59 6.45 0.98
N MET A 410 -31.06 7.25 1.91
CA MET A 410 -31.77 7.73 3.11
C MET A 410 -33.00 8.59 2.79
N ARG A 411 -33.10 9.15 1.57
CA ARG A 411 -34.27 9.90 1.12
C ARG A 411 -35.50 9.01 0.99
N ASN A 412 -35.30 7.73 0.70
CA ASN A 412 -36.35 6.71 0.60
C ASN A 412 -36.69 6.04 1.95
N MET A 413 -35.98 6.37 3.04
CA MET A 413 -36.21 5.81 4.38
C MET A 413 -37.18 6.70 5.20
N GLY A 414 -37.16 6.60 6.53
CA GLY A 414 -37.95 7.42 7.46
C GLY A 414 -38.93 6.59 8.29
N GLY A 415 -39.25 7.04 9.50
CA GLY A 415 -40.26 6.39 10.36
C GLY A 415 -39.97 4.95 10.79
N LEU A 416 -38.78 4.41 10.52
CA LEU A 416 -38.43 3.01 10.78
C LEU A 416 -38.37 2.65 12.27
N ARG A 417 -38.25 3.63 13.18
CA ARG A 417 -38.19 3.35 14.64
C ARG A 417 -39.39 2.57 15.19
N LYS A 418 -40.56 2.72 14.57
CA LYS A 418 -41.79 2.02 15.00
C LYS A 418 -41.79 0.54 14.61
N HIS A 419 -41.07 0.22 13.54
CA HIS A 419 -41.04 -1.08 12.90
C HIS A 419 -39.82 -1.89 13.33
N MET A 420 -38.71 -1.19 13.61
CA MET A 420 -37.40 -1.78 13.88
C MET A 420 -36.79 -1.26 15.21
N PRO A 421 -37.42 -1.52 16.37
CA PRO A 421 -37.02 -0.89 17.64
C PRO A 421 -35.63 -1.33 18.12
N ARG A 422 -35.26 -2.60 17.93
CA ARG A 422 -33.95 -3.12 18.38
C ARG A 422 -32.81 -2.52 17.55
N THR A 423 -32.94 -2.56 16.22
CA THR A 423 -32.02 -1.86 15.31
C THR A 423 -31.95 -0.36 15.59
N PHE A 424 -33.08 0.30 15.89
CA PHE A 424 -33.10 1.71 16.26
C PHE A 424 -32.27 2.00 17.52
N PHE A 425 -32.46 1.25 18.61
CA PHE A 425 -31.70 1.46 19.85
C PHE A 425 -30.21 1.19 19.65
N ALA A 426 -29.86 0.13 18.93
CA ALA A 426 -28.47 -0.19 18.64
C ALA A 426 -27.78 0.88 17.77
N TYR A 427 -28.45 1.35 16.70
CA TYR A 427 -27.95 2.44 15.89
C TYR A 427 -27.81 3.72 16.72
N THR A 428 -28.80 4.04 17.57
CA THR A 428 -28.76 5.22 18.46
C THR A 428 -27.57 5.16 19.42
N ALA A 429 -27.36 4.02 20.08
CA ALA A 429 -26.24 3.81 20.99
C ALA A 429 -24.89 4.01 20.29
N ALA A 430 -24.72 3.44 19.10
CA ALA A 430 -23.50 3.59 18.33
C ALA A 430 -23.32 5.01 17.76
N THR A 431 -24.40 5.70 17.38
CA THR A 431 -24.41 7.12 16.98
C THR A 431 -24.00 8.04 18.13
N LEU A 432 -24.51 7.80 19.34
CA LEU A 432 -24.12 8.57 20.53
C LEU A 432 -22.63 8.35 20.84
N ALA A 433 -22.17 7.10 20.78
CA ALA A 433 -20.77 6.75 20.99
C ALA A 433 -19.84 7.47 20.00
N ILE A 434 -20.06 7.36 18.69
CA ILE A 434 -19.19 7.97 17.69
C ILE A 434 -19.22 9.52 17.70
N ALA A 435 -20.35 10.11 18.12
CA ALA A 435 -20.52 11.55 18.18
C ALA A 435 -19.86 12.18 19.42
N GLY A 436 -19.43 11.38 20.40
CA GLY A 436 -18.81 11.87 21.63
C GLY A 436 -19.83 12.32 22.69
N PHE A 437 -21.00 11.67 22.76
CA PHE A 437 -21.95 11.96 23.84
C PHE A 437 -21.32 11.66 25.21
N PRO A 438 -21.50 12.51 26.25
CA PRO A 438 -20.88 12.30 27.55
C PRO A 438 -21.09 10.89 28.09
N LEU A 439 -20.03 10.31 28.68
CA LEU A 439 -20.00 8.96 29.27
C LEU A 439 -20.13 7.79 28.29
N THR A 440 -20.04 8.02 26.98
CA THR A 440 -19.95 6.94 25.98
C THR A 440 -18.52 6.68 25.54
N ALA A 441 -18.26 5.60 24.80
CA ALA A 441 -16.90 5.23 24.42
C ALA A 441 -16.16 6.30 23.63
N GLY A 442 -16.81 6.99 22.69
CA GLY A 442 -16.16 8.04 21.92
C GLY A 442 -15.86 9.30 22.72
N PHE A 443 -16.59 9.58 23.80
CA PHE A 443 -16.25 10.69 24.71
C PHE A 443 -14.88 10.44 25.34
N PHE A 444 -14.65 9.26 25.90
CA PHE A 444 -13.36 8.94 26.51
C PHE A 444 -12.23 8.78 25.49
N SER A 445 -12.50 8.18 24.32
CA SER A 445 -11.42 7.87 23.38
C SER A 445 -11.07 9.02 22.43
N LYS A 446 -12.06 9.76 21.94
CA LYS A 446 -11.87 10.85 20.97
C LYS A 446 -11.43 12.14 21.66
N ASP A 447 -12.02 12.49 22.80
CA ASP A 447 -11.64 13.72 23.51
C ASP A 447 -10.22 13.59 24.08
N GLU A 448 -9.79 12.38 24.46
CA GLU A 448 -8.40 12.11 24.85
C GLU A 448 -7.43 12.40 23.70
N ILE A 449 -7.75 12.01 22.47
CA ILE A 449 -6.93 12.35 21.30
C ILE A 449 -6.86 13.87 21.09
N LEU A 450 -7.99 14.58 21.23
CA LEU A 450 -8.03 16.04 21.10
C LEU A 450 -7.21 16.71 22.20
N PHE A 451 -7.38 16.27 23.44
CA PHE A 451 -6.62 16.74 24.59
C PHE A 451 -5.12 16.55 24.38
N ARG A 452 -4.68 15.33 24.04
CA ARG A 452 -3.27 15.02 23.74
C ARG A 452 -2.75 15.83 22.54
N GLY A 453 -3.58 16.05 21.52
CA GLY A 453 -3.24 16.93 20.39
C GLY A 453 -3.00 18.39 20.79
N LEU A 454 -3.60 18.86 21.89
CA LEU A 454 -3.40 20.19 22.43
C LEU A 454 -2.16 20.28 23.33
N VAL A 455 -1.84 19.24 24.10
CA VAL A 455 -0.79 19.30 25.16
C VAL A 455 0.53 18.63 24.80
N ASN A 456 0.55 17.68 23.86
CA ASN A 456 1.78 16.99 23.49
C ASN A 456 2.62 17.81 22.51
N ARG A 457 3.93 17.83 22.75
CA ARG A 457 4.93 18.30 21.80
C ARG A 457 6.03 17.26 21.68
N ILE A 458 6.44 17.03 20.45
CA ILE A 458 7.61 16.20 20.17
C ILE A 458 8.79 17.16 20.22
N GLU A 459 9.57 17.04 21.30
CA GLU A 459 10.83 17.75 21.44
C GLU A 459 12.00 16.78 21.26
N PRO A 460 13.13 17.21 20.69
CA PRO A 460 14.34 16.40 20.67
C PRO A 460 14.74 16.09 22.12
N SER A 461 14.62 14.81 22.51
CA SER A 461 14.85 14.38 23.89
C SER A 461 16.26 14.77 24.37
N ALA A 462 16.44 14.92 25.68
CA ALA A 462 17.76 15.12 26.28
C ALA A 462 18.73 13.97 25.92
N ALA A 463 18.20 12.77 25.66
CA ALA A 463 18.95 11.62 25.15
C ALA A 463 19.39 11.80 23.69
N LEU A 464 18.56 12.38 22.81
CA LEU A 464 18.96 12.75 21.45
C LEU A 464 20.04 13.84 21.48
N LYS A 465 19.89 14.84 22.35
CA LYS A 465 20.90 15.88 22.62
C LYS A 465 22.21 15.31 23.18
N GLN A 466 22.14 14.26 24.03
CA GLN A 466 23.31 13.56 24.58
C GLN A 466 23.94 12.56 23.60
N LEU A 467 23.17 11.86 22.76
CA LEU A 467 23.65 10.94 21.73
C LEU A 467 24.41 11.70 20.65
N VAL A 468 23.84 12.82 20.21
CA VAL A 468 24.49 13.79 19.32
C VAL A 468 25.74 14.41 19.98
N GLY A 469 25.76 14.54 21.32
CA GLY A 469 26.90 15.05 22.08
C GLY A 469 28.00 14.03 22.45
N ARG A 470 27.69 12.73 22.52
CA ARG A 470 28.64 11.66 22.91
C ARG A 470 29.20 10.88 21.72
N SER A 471 28.47 10.85 20.61
CA SER A 471 28.91 10.23 19.36
C SER A 471 28.34 11.04 18.19
N ALA A 472 28.77 12.29 18.04
CA ALA A 472 28.58 12.97 16.76
C ALA A 472 29.16 12.06 15.66
N PRO A 473 28.40 11.69 14.61
CA PRO A 473 28.97 11.04 13.44
C PRO A 473 30.22 11.83 13.03
N LYS A 474 31.37 11.16 12.87
CA LYS A 474 32.63 11.84 12.55
C LYS A 474 32.40 12.78 11.35
N GLY A 475 32.45 14.10 11.58
CA GLY A 475 32.36 15.12 10.54
C GLY A 475 31.21 16.15 10.59
N LEU A 476 30.37 16.20 11.64
CA LEU A 476 29.32 17.23 11.77
C LEU A 476 29.76 18.41 12.68
N ASN A 477 29.68 19.63 12.14
CA ASN A 477 30.03 20.88 12.83
C ASN A 477 28.87 21.37 13.74
N HIS A 478 29.15 22.23 14.73
CA HIS A 478 28.16 22.75 15.69
C HIS A 478 26.93 23.41 15.04
N GLU A 479 27.12 24.06 13.90
CA GLU A 479 26.07 24.70 13.11
C GLU A 479 25.15 23.67 12.42
N GLN A 480 25.72 22.57 11.93
CA GLN A 480 24.96 21.44 11.36
C GLN A 480 24.19 20.71 12.48
N LEU A 481 24.76 20.63 13.67
CA LEU A 481 24.12 20.11 14.88
C LEU A 481 22.89 20.94 15.28
N GLN A 482 23.00 22.27 15.28
CA GLN A 482 21.88 23.18 15.55
C GLN A 482 20.83 23.16 14.43
N GLY A 483 21.26 23.05 13.17
CA GLY A 483 20.37 22.83 12.03
C GLY A 483 19.54 21.55 12.17
N LEU A 484 20.18 20.46 12.63
CA LEU A 484 19.51 19.19 12.95
C LEU A 484 18.53 19.36 14.12
N ILE A 485 18.94 19.99 15.22
CA ILE A 485 18.06 20.18 16.38
C ILE A 485 16.85 21.06 16.04
N SER A 486 17.04 22.08 15.21
CA SER A 486 15.94 22.97 14.78
C SER A 486 14.98 22.32 13.79
N SER A 487 15.47 21.49 12.85
CA SER A 487 14.61 20.69 11.97
C SER A 487 13.81 19.61 12.71
N LEU A 488 14.22 19.26 13.94
CA LEU A 488 13.56 18.30 14.82
C LEU A 488 12.57 18.95 15.79
N THR A 489 12.30 20.25 15.72
CA THR A 489 11.30 20.91 16.59
C THR A 489 9.98 21.17 15.88
N THR A 490 8.88 20.73 16.48
CA THR A 490 7.54 21.03 15.96
C THR A 490 7.20 22.51 16.14
N PRO A 491 6.61 23.19 15.13
CA PRO A 491 6.22 24.59 15.27
C PRO A 491 5.21 24.80 16.41
N SER A 492 5.38 25.86 17.19
CA SER A 492 4.56 26.14 18.37
C SER A 492 3.07 26.38 18.08
N TRP A 493 2.69 26.65 16.84
CA TRP A 493 1.29 26.80 16.40
C TRP A 493 0.66 25.47 15.98
N PHE A 494 1.46 24.45 15.64
CA PHE A 494 1.00 23.23 14.99
C PHE A 494 0.01 22.45 15.86
N HIS A 495 0.34 22.22 17.13
CA HIS A 495 -0.51 21.50 18.07
C HIS A 495 -1.89 22.17 18.25
N LYS A 496 -1.94 23.51 18.28
CA LYS A 496 -3.20 24.27 18.34
C LYS A 496 -4.02 24.12 17.05
N ALA A 497 -3.35 24.16 15.89
CA ALA A 497 -4.02 23.98 14.60
C ALA A 497 -4.64 22.58 14.49
N VAL A 498 -3.90 21.54 14.85
CA VAL A 498 -4.37 20.15 14.88
C VAL A 498 -5.60 20.01 15.78
N PHE A 499 -5.57 20.59 16.99
CA PHE A 499 -6.71 20.60 17.91
C PHE A 499 -7.95 21.30 17.31
N ILE A 500 -7.79 22.49 16.74
CA ILE A 500 -8.91 23.26 16.14
C ILE A 500 -9.53 22.49 14.98
N ILE A 501 -8.70 21.94 14.08
CA ILE A 501 -9.17 21.15 12.94
C ILE A 501 -9.94 19.91 13.44
N GLY A 502 -9.38 19.21 14.43
CA GLY A 502 -10.05 18.07 15.07
C GLY A 502 -11.38 18.43 15.72
N LEU A 503 -11.47 19.58 16.39
CA LEU A 503 -12.71 20.06 17.00
C LEU A 503 -13.78 20.37 15.95
N VAL A 504 -13.41 21.03 14.85
CA VAL A 504 -14.34 21.29 13.73
C VAL A 504 -14.80 19.98 13.10
N ALA A 505 -13.88 19.04 12.85
CA ALA A 505 -14.23 17.72 12.35
C ALA A 505 -15.17 16.96 13.32
N ALA A 506 -15.04 17.18 14.63
CA ALA A 506 -15.93 16.60 15.63
C ALA A 506 -17.36 17.17 15.55
N VAL A 507 -17.52 18.48 15.37
CA VAL A 507 -18.84 19.11 15.12
C VAL A 507 -19.50 18.51 13.89
N LEU A 508 -18.76 18.43 12.78
CA LEU A 508 -19.28 17.88 11.52
C LEU A 508 -19.64 16.39 11.67
N THR A 509 -18.87 15.64 12.45
CA THR A 509 -19.15 14.24 12.78
C THR A 509 -20.48 14.07 13.49
N ALA A 510 -20.72 14.85 14.55
CA ALA A 510 -22.01 14.83 15.23
C ALA A 510 -23.14 15.21 14.25
N PHE A 511 -22.93 16.22 13.40
CA PHE A 511 -23.94 16.64 12.43
C PHE A 511 -24.34 15.53 11.43
N TYR A 512 -23.39 14.96 10.68
CA TYR A 512 -23.75 14.00 9.63
C TYR A 512 -24.26 12.66 10.21
N MET A 513 -23.80 12.27 11.41
CA MET A 513 -24.29 11.05 12.06
C MET A 513 -25.74 11.22 12.53
N PHE A 514 -26.07 12.36 13.15
CA PHE A 514 -27.45 12.66 13.54
C PHE A 514 -28.35 12.91 12.33
N ARG A 515 -27.83 13.51 11.26
CA ARG A 515 -28.54 13.59 9.97
C ARG A 515 -28.94 12.21 9.47
N SER A 516 -28.01 11.25 9.43
CA SER A 516 -28.31 9.88 8.99
C SER A 516 -29.36 9.25 9.90
N TRP A 517 -29.20 9.36 11.22
CA TRP A 517 -30.16 8.86 12.20
C TRP A 517 -31.58 9.44 12.03
N PHE A 518 -31.70 10.76 11.85
CA PHE A 518 -32.99 11.42 11.65
C PHE A 518 -33.67 11.01 10.33
N LEU A 519 -32.92 10.98 9.24
CA LEU A 519 -33.46 10.62 7.93
C LEU A 519 -33.93 9.16 7.89
N THR A 520 -33.22 8.25 8.56
CA THR A 520 -33.57 6.83 8.57
C THR A 520 -34.74 6.50 9.49
N PHE A 521 -34.76 7.00 10.73
CA PHE A 521 -35.67 6.48 11.76
C PHE A 521 -36.86 7.39 12.10
N PHE A 522 -36.82 8.67 11.75
CA PHE A 522 -37.83 9.66 12.12
C PHE A 522 -38.65 10.15 10.92
N GLY A 523 -39.74 10.87 11.22
CA GLY A 523 -40.70 11.33 10.22
C GLY A 523 -41.57 10.19 9.68
N ASP A 524 -42.16 10.44 8.52
CA ASP A 524 -42.95 9.44 7.80
C ASP A 524 -42.03 8.55 6.96
N PHE A 525 -42.44 7.29 6.79
CA PHE A 525 -41.79 6.36 5.86
C PHE A 525 -41.99 6.86 4.42
N ARG A 526 -40.93 6.86 3.62
CA ARG A 526 -40.93 7.42 2.25
C ARG A 526 -40.74 6.38 1.14
N GLY A 527 -40.43 5.13 1.48
CA GLY A 527 -40.07 4.07 0.52
C GLY A 527 -41.25 3.28 -0.05
N TRP A 528 -42.31 3.95 -0.52
CA TRP A 528 -43.58 3.31 -0.91
C TRP A 528 -43.63 2.74 -2.34
N ARG A 529 -42.49 2.61 -3.06
CA ARG A 529 -42.49 1.89 -4.34
C ARG A 529 -42.59 0.39 -4.03
N ILE A 530 -43.52 -0.32 -4.68
CA ILE A 530 -43.83 -1.74 -4.43
C ILE A 530 -43.63 -2.54 -5.71
N VAL A 531 -43.12 -3.75 -5.56
CA VAL A 531 -42.88 -4.72 -6.63
C VAL A 531 -44.20 -5.34 -7.11
N PRO A 532 -44.45 -5.44 -8.43
CA PRO A 532 -45.49 -6.32 -8.95
C PRO A 532 -45.09 -7.80 -8.75
N GLY A 533 -45.87 -8.57 -7.97
CA GLY A 533 -45.70 -10.03 -7.87
C GLY A 533 -44.79 -10.57 -6.75
N TRP A 534 -44.50 -9.78 -5.70
CA TRP A 534 -43.74 -10.25 -4.52
C TRP A 534 -44.51 -11.33 -3.73
N LYS A 535 -43.84 -12.43 -3.36
CA LYS A 535 -44.39 -13.51 -2.51
C LYS A 535 -43.72 -13.49 -1.14
N ASP A 536 -44.53 -13.59 -0.09
CA ASP A 536 -44.11 -13.57 1.31
C ASP A 536 -43.22 -14.77 1.65
N THR A 537 -42.06 -14.51 2.27
CA THR A 537 -41.07 -15.54 2.65
C THR A 537 -41.16 -15.96 4.12
N GLY A 538 -42.32 -15.79 4.78
CA GLY A 538 -42.56 -16.50 6.03
C GLY A 538 -43.84 -16.14 6.77
N HIS A 539 -44.87 -16.97 6.59
CA HIS A 539 -45.69 -17.63 7.63
C HIS A 539 -46.96 -18.17 6.95
N GLY A 540 -46.92 -19.43 6.53
CA GLY A 540 -48.12 -20.16 6.16
C GLY A 540 -48.98 -20.35 7.41
N HIS A 541 -50.08 -19.61 7.50
CA HIS A 541 -51.27 -20.09 8.17
C HIS A 541 -52.25 -20.47 7.06
N ASP A 542 -52.50 -21.76 6.97
CA ASP A 542 -53.51 -22.36 6.11
C ASP A 542 -54.87 -21.72 6.40
N GLU A 543 -55.43 -21.01 5.42
CA GLU A 543 -56.88 -20.87 5.31
C GLU A 543 -57.28 -21.37 3.91
N HIS A 544 -57.89 -22.55 3.94
CA HIS A 544 -58.57 -23.19 2.83
C HIS A 544 -59.69 -22.32 2.31
N GLU A 545 -59.69 -21.97 1.03
CA GLU A 545 -60.93 -21.83 0.27
C GLU A 545 -60.81 -22.51 -1.09
N HIS A 546 -61.67 -23.50 -1.26
CA HIS A 546 -61.98 -24.21 -2.49
C HIS A 546 -62.68 -23.25 -3.46
N GLU A 547 -62.39 -23.33 -4.76
CA GLU A 547 -63.45 -23.30 -5.79
C GLU A 547 -62.95 -23.71 -7.19
N HIS A 548 -63.32 -24.95 -7.53
CA HIS A 548 -63.89 -25.45 -8.80
C HIS A 548 -63.26 -25.12 -10.17
N GLU A 549 -62.81 -26.21 -10.80
CA GLU A 549 -62.64 -26.44 -12.23
C GLU A 549 -63.91 -26.11 -13.04
N HIS A 550 -63.76 -25.49 -14.21
CA HIS A 550 -64.57 -25.78 -15.40
C HIS A 550 -63.83 -25.45 -16.71
N GLU A 551 -64.01 -26.35 -17.67
CA GLU A 551 -63.36 -26.47 -18.98
C GLU A 551 -63.98 -25.61 -20.11
N HIS A 552 -63.21 -25.52 -21.20
CA HIS A 552 -63.58 -25.35 -22.62
C HIS A 552 -63.84 -23.95 -23.21
N GLY A 553 -63.31 -23.76 -24.44
CA GLY A 553 -64.02 -23.01 -25.48
C GLY A 553 -63.17 -22.14 -26.40
N HIS A 554 -62.86 -22.64 -27.59
CA HIS A 554 -62.29 -21.89 -28.72
C HIS A 554 -63.22 -20.79 -29.26
N GLY A 555 -62.63 -19.75 -29.89
CA GLY A 555 -63.08 -19.30 -31.21
C GLY A 555 -63.51 -17.83 -31.36
N HIS A 556 -62.93 -17.24 -32.41
CA HIS A 556 -63.46 -16.21 -33.32
C HIS A 556 -63.14 -14.72 -33.08
N GLU A 557 -62.41 -14.21 -34.09
CA GLU A 557 -62.30 -12.86 -34.59
C GLU A 557 -63.69 -12.24 -34.89
N HIS A 558 -63.82 -10.92 -34.75
CA HIS A 558 -64.36 -10.02 -35.79
C HIS A 558 -64.23 -8.55 -35.37
N GLU A 559 -63.81 -7.75 -36.35
CA GLU A 559 -63.67 -6.29 -36.38
C GLU A 559 -65.01 -5.57 -36.20
N HIS A 560 -64.99 -4.32 -35.69
CA HIS A 560 -65.79 -3.19 -36.25
C HIS A 560 -65.31 -1.85 -35.66
N GLU A 561 -64.95 -0.92 -36.57
CA GLU A 561 -64.73 0.51 -36.33
C GLU A 561 -66.06 1.28 -36.15
N HIS A 562 -66.07 2.29 -35.27
CA HIS A 562 -66.36 3.71 -35.58
C HIS A 562 -66.92 4.50 -34.36
N GLY A 563 -66.36 5.69 -34.12
CA GLY A 563 -67.15 6.89 -33.81
C GLY A 563 -67.10 7.47 -32.39
N HIS A 564 -66.23 8.47 -32.16
CA HIS A 564 -66.48 9.81 -31.54
C HIS A 564 -67.67 9.96 -30.56
N GLU A 565 -67.63 10.61 -29.40
CA GLU A 565 -66.76 11.64 -28.82
C GLU A 565 -67.19 11.90 -27.35
N HIS A 566 -66.23 12.35 -26.53
CA HIS A 566 -66.33 13.19 -25.31
C HIS A 566 -67.44 12.97 -24.27
N GLU A 567 -67.04 12.56 -23.05
CA GLU A 567 -67.28 13.41 -21.86
C GLU A 567 -66.36 13.04 -20.68
N HIS A 568 -65.77 14.08 -20.09
CA HIS A 568 -64.83 14.02 -18.97
C HIS A 568 -65.55 13.66 -17.66
N GLY A 569 -65.44 12.40 -17.25
CA GLY A 569 -65.75 11.95 -15.90
C GLY A 569 -64.50 12.03 -15.01
N HIS A 570 -64.47 12.98 -14.10
CA HIS A 570 -63.49 13.09 -13.03
C HIS A 570 -63.53 11.85 -12.11
N GLU A 571 -62.73 10.83 -12.40
CA GLU A 571 -62.33 9.87 -11.38
C GLU A 571 -61.16 10.44 -10.60
N GLN A 572 -61.46 10.88 -9.39
CA GLN A 572 -60.49 11.15 -8.34
C GLN A 572 -59.54 9.95 -8.26
N GLU A 573 -58.25 10.18 -8.55
CA GLU A 573 -57.18 9.30 -8.14
C GLU A 573 -57.13 9.25 -6.61
N THR A 574 -58.03 8.48 -6.00
CA THR A 574 -57.81 7.95 -4.66
C THR A 574 -56.54 7.11 -4.74
N LYS A 575 -55.44 7.68 -4.23
CA LYS A 575 -54.19 7.00 -3.88
C LYS A 575 -54.50 5.80 -2.98
N HIS A 576 -54.91 4.68 -3.56
CA HIS A 576 -54.81 3.40 -2.90
C HIS A 576 -53.32 3.11 -2.77
N LYS A 577 -52.78 3.40 -1.57
CA LYS A 577 -51.52 2.85 -1.10
C LYS A 577 -51.62 1.34 -1.32
N LYS A 578 -50.94 0.80 -2.33
CA LYS A 578 -50.79 -0.64 -2.45
C LYS A 578 -50.03 -1.09 -1.19
N ASP A 579 -50.48 -2.16 -0.54
CA ASP A 579 -49.90 -2.65 0.70
C ASP A 579 -48.79 -3.66 0.38
N GLY A 580 -47.55 -3.17 0.26
CA GLY A 580 -46.38 -4.04 0.39
C GLY A 580 -46.18 -4.50 1.85
N PRO A 581 -45.33 -5.49 2.13
CA PRO A 581 -45.04 -5.99 3.48
C PRO A 581 -44.43 -4.90 4.35
N VAL A 582 -45.00 -4.67 5.53
CA VAL A 582 -44.52 -3.65 6.50
C VAL A 582 -43.06 -3.94 6.83
N PRO A 583 -42.15 -2.93 6.85
CA PRO A 583 -40.79 -3.14 7.33
C PRO A 583 -40.82 -3.85 8.68
N HIS A 584 -39.97 -4.85 8.85
CA HIS A 584 -39.90 -5.63 10.08
C HIS A 584 -38.46 -5.72 10.57
N GLU A 585 -38.30 -6.15 11.81
CA GLU A 585 -36.98 -6.32 12.40
C GLU A 585 -36.19 -7.45 11.71
N ALA A 586 -34.87 -7.33 11.73
CA ALA A 586 -34.01 -8.37 11.19
C ALA A 586 -34.09 -9.67 12.02
N PRO A 587 -33.82 -10.84 11.40
CA PRO A 587 -33.72 -12.12 12.11
C PRO A 587 -32.76 -12.07 13.31
N ASP A 588 -32.97 -12.96 14.28
CA ASP A 588 -32.17 -12.98 15.52
C ASP A 588 -30.66 -13.19 15.28
N SER A 589 -30.28 -13.92 14.22
CA SER A 589 -28.88 -14.10 13.82
C SER A 589 -28.19 -12.78 13.43
N MET A 590 -28.96 -11.76 13.01
CA MET A 590 -28.46 -10.42 12.70
C MET A 590 -28.61 -9.46 13.89
N THR A 591 -29.71 -9.58 14.64
CA THR A 591 -30.05 -8.65 15.73
C THR A 591 -29.14 -8.79 16.96
N TRP A 592 -28.80 -10.02 17.39
CA TRP A 592 -27.97 -10.21 18.58
C TRP A 592 -26.54 -9.66 18.46
N PRO A 593 -25.79 -9.91 17.36
CA PRO A 593 -24.48 -9.30 17.16
C PRO A 593 -24.51 -7.78 17.26
N VAL A 594 -25.53 -7.15 16.67
CA VAL A 594 -25.73 -5.70 16.68
C VAL A 594 -25.96 -5.17 18.10
N VAL A 595 -26.79 -5.84 18.89
CA VAL A 595 -27.06 -5.46 20.29
C VAL A 595 -25.80 -5.56 21.15
N ILE A 596 -25.03 -6.65 21.03
CA ILE A 596 -23.78 -6.85 21.78
C ILE A 596 -22.79 -5.72 21.46
N LEU A 597 -22.59 -5.43 20.17
CA LEU A 597 -21.70 -4.36 19.72
C LEU A 597 -22.16 -2.97 20.19
N ALA A 598 -23.47 -2.71 20.22
CA ALA A 598 -24.03 -1.46 20.71
C ALA A 598 -23.79 -1.26 22.22
N VAL A 599 -23.90 -2.33 23.03
CA VAL A 599 -23.55 -2.28 24.46
C VAL A 599 -22.06 -2.00 24.64
N LEU A 600 -21.19 -2.70 23.90
CA LEU A 600 -19.75 -2.44 23.93
C LEU A 600 -19.42 -1.00 23.49
N ALA A 601 -20.11 -0.47 22.49
CA ALA A 601 -19.94 0.91 22.02
C ALA A 601 -20.30 1.95 23.09
N LEU A 602 -21.24 1.67 24.00
CA LEU A 602 -21.56 2.59 25.09
C LEU A 602 -20.51 2.50 26.21
N PHE A 603 -20.15 1.28 26.62
CA PHE A 603 -19.45 1.06 27.88
C PHE A 603 -17.94 0.81 27.76
N ALA A 604 -17.40 0.47 26.59
CA ALA A 604 -15.96 0.23 26.43
C ALA A 604 -15.10 1.45 26.78
N GLY A 605 -15.68 2.65 26.77
CA GLY A 605 -15.04 3.89 27.21
C GLY A 605 -14.54 3.87 28.65
N PHE A 606 -15.27 3.20 29.54
CA PHE A 606 -14.96 3.17 30.97
C PHE A 606 -13.64 2.47 31.30
N VAL A 607 -13.12 1.66 30.37
CA VAL A 607 -11.85 0.95 30.50
C VAL A 607 -10.64 1.92 30.52
N ASN A 608 -10.81 3.16 30.03
CA ASN A 608 -9.78 4.20 30.06
C ASN A 608 -10.31 5.57 30.51
N ALA A 609 -11.16 5.59 31.54
CA ALA A 609 -11.86 6.79 32.00
C ALA A 609 -11.09 7.58 33.08
N GLY A 610 -9.81 7.90 32.81
CA GLY A 610 -8.93 8.65 33.72
C GLY A 610 -9.48 10.02 34.13
N SER A 611 -10.20 10.69 33.22
CA SER A 611 -10.76 12.03 33.41
C SER A 611 -11.86 12.14 34.48
N ILE A 612 -12.49 11.02 34.83
CA ILE A 612 -13.47 10.92 35.93
C ILE A 612 -12.91 10.18 37.14
N HIS A 613 -11.57 10.15 37.27
CA HIS A 613 -10.84 9.50 38.36
C HIS A 613 -11.01 7.97 38.46
N LEU A 614 -11.40 7.31 37.35
CA LEU A 614 -11.27 5.86 37.24
C LEU A 614 -9.87 5.50 36.78
N THR A 615 -9.32 4.39 37.28
CA THR A 615 -7.99 3.92 36.90
C THR A 615 -7.92 3.72 35.37
N PRO A 616 -6.99 4.37 34.64
CA PRO A 616 -6.88 4.26 33.19
C PRO A 616 -6.22 2.92 32.81
N TRP A 617 -6.94 1.82 33.05
CA TRP A 617 -6.41 0.47 32.92
C TRP A 617 -5.88 0.19 31.51
N PHE A 618 -6.52 0.73 30.46
CA PHE A 618 -6.07 0.52 29.09
C PHE A 618 -4.71 1.18 28.80
N GLU A 619 -4.51 2.42 29.26
CA GLU A 619 -3.22 3.11 29.13
C GLU A 619 -2.13 2.41 29.93
N HIS A 620 -2.44 1.94 31.14
CA HIS A 620 -1.52 1.12 31.95
C HIS A 620 -1.21 -0.24 31.29
N TRP A 621 -2.18 -0.88 30.63
CA TRP A 621 -1.95 -2.11 29.90
C TRP A 621 -0.97 -1.92 28.75
N LEU A 622 -1.04 -0.79 28.04
CA LEU A 622 -0.18 -0.50 26.89
C LEU A 622 1.14 0.18 27.26
N SER A 623 1.27 0.71 28.49
CA SER A 623 2.46 1.46 28.90
C SER A 623 3.78 0.71 28.72
N PRO A 624 3.89 -0.62 28.90
CA PRO A 624 5.14 -1.34 28.68
C PRO A 624 5.64 -1.24 27.22
N VAL A 625 4.74 -1.15 26.24
CA VAL A 625 5.09 -1.07 24.80
C VAL A 625 5.54 0.35 24.42
N PHE A 626 5.02 1.37 25.11
CA PHE A 626 5.24 2.77 24.79
C PHE A 626 6.15 3.51 25.78
N GLU A 627 6.74 2.83 26.76
CA GLU A 627 7.56 3.47 27.79
C GLU A 627 8.77 4.22 27.18
N GLY A 628 9.40 3.63 26.16
CA GLY A 628 10.52 4.25 25.45
C GLY A 628 10.12 5.52 24.70
N SER A 629 8.97 5.52 24.03
CA SER A 629 8.46 6.68 23.31
C SER A 629 7.90 7.76 24.25
N ALA A 630 7.27 7.37 25.36
CA ALA A 630 6.77 8.31 26.37
C ALA A 630 7.91 9.17 26.97
N LYS A 631 9.10 8.60 27.16
CA LYS A 631 10.30 9.33 27.63
C LYS A 631 10.80 10.40 26.64
N MET A 632 10.43 10.30 25.36
CA MET A 632 10.82 11.27 24.32
C MET A 632 9.78 12.38 24.12
N LEU A 633 8.63 12.30 24.77
CA LEU A 633 7.53 13.25 24.61
C LEU A 633 7.64 14.39 25.64
N ALA A 634 7.49 15.63 25.19
CA ALA A 634 7.39 16.79 26.08
C ALA A 634 5.92 17.20 26.23
N THR A 635 5.43 17.34 27.47
CA THR A 635 4.08 17.84 27.74
C THR A 635 4.13 19.32 28.10
N VAL A 636 3.34 20.14 27.40
CA VAL A 636 3.35 21.62 27.54
C VAL A 636 2.98 22.08 28.96
N GLN A 637 2.22 21.26 29.70
CA GLN A 637 1.76 21.56 31.05
C GLN A 637 1.91 20.33 31.95
N THR A 638 2.19 20.55 33.23
CA THR A 638 2.31 19.50 34.25
C THR A 638 1.52 19.90 35.51
N GLY A 639 1.12 18.91 36.32
CA GLY A 639 0.39 19.14 37.57
C GLY A 639 -1.06 19.64 37.38
N GLU A 640 -1.57 20.45 38.31
CA GLU A 640 -2.98 20.91 38.31
C GLU A 640 -3.39 21.66 37.02
N ALA A 641 -2.46 22.33 36.34
CA ALA A 641 -2.73 23.03 35.09
C ALA A 641 -3.15 22.06 33.97
N LEU A 642 -2.60 20.83 33.98
CA LEU A 642 -2.91 19.80 33.00
C LEU A 642 -4.37 19.34 33.12
N HIS A 643 -4.85 19.09 34.35
CA HIS A 643 -6.24 18.71 34.60
C HIS A 643 -7.23 19.81 34.18
N LYS A 644 -6.88 21.10 34.39
CA LYS A 644 -7.72 22.21 33.91
C LYS A 644 -7.85 22.22 32.39
N VAL A 645 -6.78 21.92 31.67
CA VAL A 645 -6.81 21.83 30.20
C VAL A 645 -7.51 20.56 29.72
N GLU A 646 -7.39 19.45 30.45
CA GLU A 646 -8.13 18.21 30.20
C GLU A 646 -9.64 18.44 30.24
N TYR A 647 -10.15 18.99 31.36
CA TYR A 647 -11.57 19.33 31.49
C TYR A 647 -12.01 20.38 30.46
N GLY A 648 -11.13 21.33 30.12
CA GLY A 648 -11.39 22.32 29.06
C GLY A 648 -11.53 21.68 27.68
N ALA A 649 -10.68 20.71 27.33
CA ALA A 649 -10.75 19.97 26.07
C ALA A 649 -12.02 19.12 25.99
N MET A 650 -12.39 18.43 27.08
CA MET A 650 -13.63 17.64 27.17
C MET A 650 -14.89 18.52 27.09
N ALA A 651 -14.88 19.69 27.72
CA ALA A 651 -15.95 20.67 27.57
C ALA A 651 -16.07 21.13 26.11
N GLY A 652 -14.93 21.33 25.44
CA GLY A 652 -14.87 21.60 24.00
C GLY A 652 -15.50 20.47 23.16
N GLY A 653 -15.13 19.22 23.41
CA GLY A 653 -15.70 18.04 22.75
C GLY A 653 -17.22 17.92 22.95
N THR A 654 -17.68 18.10 24.19
CA THR A 654 -19.11 18.10 24.53
C THR A 654 -19.86 19.24 23.83
N LEU A 655 -19.29 20.44 23.80
CA LEU A 655 -19.87 21.58 23.06
C LEU A 655 -19.94 21.29 21.56
N ALA A 656 -18.90 20.67 21.00
CA ALA A 656 -18.89 20.29 19.59
C ALA A 656 -20.01 19.28 19.26
N PHE A 657 -20.24 18.30 20.14
CA PHE A 657 -21.38 17.38 20.05
C PHE A 657 -22.72 18.14 20.07
N LEU A 658 -22.93 19.02 21.07
CA LEU A 658 -24.19 19.77 21.23
C LEU A 658 -24.49 20.65 20.01
N ILE A 659 -23.47 21.34 19.48
CA ILE A 659 -23.59 22.16 18.28
C ILE A 659 -23.95 21.31 17.07
N GLY A 660 -23.20 20.22 16.80
CA GLY A 660 -23.41 19.39 15.63
C GLY A 660 -24.75 18.65 15.65
N ALA A 661 -25.07 17.99 16.76
CA ALA A 661 -26.34 17.27 16.92
C ALA A 661 -27.54 18.23 16.96
N GLY A 662 -27.41 19.37 17.66
CA GLY A 662 -28.45 20.40 17.72
C GLY A 662 -28.73 21.04 16.35
N ALA A 663 -27.69 21.34 15.58
CA ALA A 663 -27.83 21.82 14.21
C ALA A 663 -28.51 20.78 13.31
N ALA A 664 -28.11 19.51 13.38
CA ALA A 664 -28.76 18.44 12.62
C ALA A 664 -30.24 18.29 12.97
N TRP A 665 -30.59 18.36 14.27
CA TRP A 665 -31.97 18.36 14.73
C TRP A 665 -32.76 19.55 14.18
N TRP A 666 -32.20 20.75 14.25
CA TRP A 666 -32.87 21.95 13.74
C TRP A 666 -33.13 21.85 12.22
N VAL A 667 -32.12 21.44 11.44
CA VAL A 667 -32.22 21.31 9.98
C VAL A 667 -33.21 20.23 9.59
N TYR A 668 -33.03 18.99 10.06
CA TYR A 668 -33.75 17.83 9.52
C TYR A 668 -35.03 17.49 10.28
N ARG A 669 -35.13 17.83 11.57
CA ARG A 669 -36.31 17.52 12.40
C ARG A 669 -37.23 18.70 12.60
N ALA A 670 -36.69 19.88 12.94
CA ALA A 670 -37.51 21.08 13.21
C ALA A 670 -37.96 21.79 11.93
N LYS A 671 -37.12 21.79 10.88
CA LYS A 671 -37.40 22.45 9.58
C LYS A 671 -37.51 21.49 8.39
N GLY A 672 -37.60 20.18 8.60
CA GLY A 672 -37.88 19.20 7.54
C GLY A 672 -36.85 19.14 6.40
N GLY A 673 -35.61 19.59 6.64
CA GLY A 673 -34.53 19.65 5.66
C GLY A 673 -34.56 20.88 4.74
N GLU A 674 -35.51 21.80 4.90
CA GLU A 674 -35.61 23.04 4.11
C GLU A 674 -34.34 23.90 4.16
N PRO A 675 -33.66 24.09 5.32
CA PRO A 675 -32.43 24.88 5.37
C PRO A 675 -31.30 24.27 4.55
N ALA A 676 -31.19 22.94 4.52
CA ALA A 676 -30.17 22.26 3.72
C ALA A 676 -30.45 22.41 2.22
N ARG A 677 -31.73 22.34 1.80
CA ARG A 677 -32.12 22.58 0.40
C ARG A 677 -31.82 24.02 -0.02
N ARG A 678 -32.22 25.01 0.79
CA ARG A 678 -31.90 26.42 0.54
C ARG A 678 -30.39 26.67 0.44
N ALA A 679 -29.58 26.04 1.29
CA ALA A 679 -28.13 26.16 1.21
C ALA A 679 -27.56 25.52 -0.07
N ALA A 680 -28.08 24.36 -0.49
CA ALA A 680 -27.70 23.72 -1.74
C ALA A 680 -28.10 24.56 -2.97
N ASP A 681 -29.30 25.17 -2.95
CA ASP A 681 -29.81 26.03 -4.02
C ASP A 681 -29.10 27.38 -4.09
N ALA A 682 -28.64 27.92 -2.95
CA ALA A 682 -27.88 29.17 -2.89
C ALA A 682 -26.45 29.02 -3.44
N ALA A 683 -25.85 27.83 -3.29
CA ALA A 683 -24.48 27.54 -3.74
C ALA A 683 -24.40 26.18 -4.46
N PRO A 684 -25.06 26.02 -5.63
CA PRO A 684 -25.19 24.72 -6.30
C PRO A 684 -23.83 24.16 -6.76
N GLY A 685 -22.90 25.04 -7.15
CA GLY A 685 -21.54 24.64 -7.52
C GLY A 685 -20.75 24.05 -6.35
N LEU A 686 -20.84 24.65 -5.16
CA LEU A 686 -20.18 24.14 -3.95
C LEU A 686 -20.82 22.86 -3.46
N HIS A 687 -22.17 22.79 -3.45
CA HIS A 687 -22.88 21.57 -3.09
C HIS A 687 -22.49 20.41 -4.02
N ARG A 688 -22.45 20.65 -5.34
CA ARG A 688 -22.01 19.65 -6.31
C ARG A 688 -20.54 19.26 -6.11
N LEU A 689 -19.64 20.22 -5.86
CA LEU A 689 -18.24 19.93 -5.59
C LEU A 689 -18.06 18.97 -4.39
N VAL A 690 -18.76 19.22 -3.28
CA VAL A 690 -18.67 18.35 -2.08
C VAL A 690 -19.39 17.01 -2.31
N LEU A 691 -20.49 17.01 -3.06
CA LEU A 691 -21.22 15.79 -3.43
C LEU A 691 -20.38 14.88 -4.31
N ASP A 692 -19.69 15.47 -5.29
CA ASP A 692 -18.69 14.84 -6.17
C ASP A 692 -17.35 14.63 -5.44
N LYS A 693 -17.36 14.55 -4.10
CA LYS A 693 -16.22 14.16 -3.26
C LYS A 693 -14.98 15.06 -3.44
N TRP A 694 -15.21 16.37 -3.64
CA TRP A 694 -14.20 17.38 -4.01
C TRP A 694 -13.52 17.15 -5.36
N ARG A 695 -14.09 16.28 -6.20
CA ARG A 695 -13.58 15.89 -7.51
C ARG A 695 -12.15 15.35 -7.49
N ILE A 696 -11.76 14.74 -6.37
CA ILE A 696 -10.45 14.12 -6.22
C ILE A 696 -10.33 12.90 -7.13
N ASP A 697 -11.41 12.14 -7.30
CA ASP A 697 -11.49 11.02 -8.24
C ASP A 697 -11.16 11.49 -9.67
N GLU A 698 -11.80 12.56 -10.15
CA GLU A 698 -11.53 13.11 -11.49
C GLU A 698 -10.15 13.77 -11.59
N LEU A 699 -9.64 14.34 -10.51
CA LEU A 699 -8.27 14.85 -10.47
C LEU A 699 -7.27 13.71 -10.67
N TYR A 700 -7.46 12.57 -9.99
CA TYR A 700 -6.62 11.38 -10.19
C TYR A 700 -6.72 10.83 -11.61
N GLU A 701 -7.95 10.76 -12.15
CA GLU A 701 -8.20 10.34 -13.52
C GLU A 701 -7.44 11.23 -14.53
N ALA A 702 -7.56 12.55 -14.38
CA ALA A 702 -6.96 13.51 -15.31
C ALA A 702 -5.44 13.65 -15.17
N THR A 703 -4.88 13.41 -13.98
CA THR A 703 -3.46 13.66 -13.70
C THR A 703 -2.61 12.40 -13.68
N VAL A 704 -2.98 11.41 -12.87
CA VAL A 704 -2.17 10.20 -12.66
C VAL A 704 -2.53 9.14 -13.68
N ILE A 705 -3.81 8.79 -13.77
CA ILE A 705 -4.27 7.68 -14.63
C ILE A 705 -4.09 8.07 -16.10
N GLY A 706 -4.60 9.22 -16.52
CA GLY A 706 -4.46 9.68 -17.91
C GLY A 706 -3.00 9.87 -18.35
N PHE A 707 -2.09 10.27 -17.45
CA PHE A 707 -0.66 10.33 -17.75
C PHE A 707 -0.06 8.94 -17.94
N LEU A 708 -0.39 7.99 -17.06
CA LEU A 708 0.09 6.61 -17.15
C LEU A 708 -0.45 5.90 -18.39
N ASP A 709 -1.73 6.09 -18.73
CA ASP A 709 -2.33 5.55 -19.94
C ASP A 709 -1.64 6.13 -21.19
N SER A 710 -1.38 7.44 -21.21
CA SER A 710 -0.63 8.06 -22.31
C SER A 710 0.80 7.52 -22.42
N LEU A 711 1.47 7.28 -21.29
CA LEU A 711 2.79 6.64 -21.28
C LEU A 711 2.72 5.20 -21.80
N ALA A 712 1.73 4.42 -21.37
CA ALA A 712 1.53 3.04 -21.81
C ALA A 712 1.27 2.97 -23.32
N ASP A 713 0.40 3.84 -23.85
CA ASP A 713 0.13 3.96 -25.27
C ASP A 713 1.37 4.36 -26.07
N THR A 714 2.17 5.29 -25.52
CA THR A 714 3.44 5.71 -26.14
C THR A 714 4.45 4.56 -26.14
N SER A 715 4.56 3.81 -25.05
CA SER A 715 5.43 2.63 -24.97
C SER A 715 4.99 1.53 -25.94
N ALA A 716 3.69 1.25 -26.03
CA ALA A 716 3.15 0.30 -27.00
C ALA A 716 3.37 0.76 -28.45
N TRP A 717 3.26 2.07 -28.71
CA TRP A 717 3.58 2.64 -30.01
C TRP A 717 5.07 2.49 -30.36
N VAL A 718 5.98 2.76 -29.42
CA VAL A 718 7.42 2.57 -29.60
C VAL A 718 7.74 1.11 -29.90
N ASP A 719 7.18 0.17 -29.14
CA ASP A 719 7.38 -1.26 -29.35
C ASP A 719 6.92 -1.68 -30.76
N LYS A 720 5.69 -1.32 -31.12
CA LYS A 720 5.09 -1.66 -32.41
C LYS A 720 5.83 -1.06 -33.63
N TRP A 721 6.30 0.18 -33.52
CA TRP A 721 6.85 0.89 -34.68
C TRP A 721 8.37 0.90 -34.73
N ILE A 722 9.05 1.03 -33.60
CA ILE A 722 10.50 1.09 -33.55
C ILE A 722 11.06 -0.33 -33.43
N VAL A 723 10.62 -1.10 -32.42
CA VAL A 723 11.17 -2.43 -32.17
C VAL A 723 10.72 -3.39 -33.27
N ASP A 724 9.42 -3.58 -33.45
CA ASP A 724 8.90 -4.49 -34.47
C ASP A 724 9.03 -3.91 -35.89
N GLY A 725 8.70 -2.62 -36.04
CA GLY A 725 8.64 -1.97 -37.34
C GLY A 725 10.01 -1.71 -37.97
N ILE A 726 10.97 -1.16 -37.21
CA ILE A 726 12.30 -0.84 -37.73
C ILE A 726 13.24 -1.99 -37.46
N ILE A 727 13.46 -2.37 -36.20
CA ILE A 727 14.54 -3.32 -35.86
C ILE A 727 14.24 -4.69 -36.48
N ALA A 728 13.06 -5.26 -36.23
CA ALA A 728 12.76 -6.60 -36.73
C ALA A 728 12.57 -6.63 -38.26
N LYS A 729 11.73 -5.74 -38.83
CA LYS A 729 11.44 -5.79 -40.27
C LYS A 729 12.61 -5.33 -41.15
N LEU A 730 13.37 -4.30 -40.77
CA LEU A 730 14.52 -3.86 -41.56
C LEU A 730 15.59 -4.95 -41.62
N THR A 731 15.90 -5.59 -40.49
CA THR A 731 16.84 -6.70 -40.47
C THR A 731 16.34 -7.87 -41.31
N SER A 732 15.05 -8.22 -41.21
CA SER A 732 14.46 -9.28 -42.06
C SER A 732 14.53 -8.94 -43.55
N ALA A 733 14.28 -7.67 -43.91
CA ALA A 733 14.30 -7.21 -45.29
C ALA A 733 15.72 -7.21 -45.86
N LEU A 734 16.71 -6.75 -45.08
CA LEU A 734 18.12 -6.78 -45.48
C LEU A 734 18.63 -8.20 -45.69
N VAL A 735 18.28 -9.13 -44.79
CA VAL A 735 18.66 -10.54 -44.93
C VAL A 735 17.97 -11.17 -46.16
N ALA A 736 16.68 -10.90 -46.38
CA ALA A 736 15.95 -11.40 -47.54
C ALA A 736 16.52 -10.85 -48.86
N LEU A 737 16.91 -9.57 -48.88
CA LEU A 737 17.54 -8.94 -50.03
C LEU A 737 18.91 -9.54 -50.32
N ALA A 738 19.76 -9.70 -49.30
CA ALA A 738 21.07 -10.33 -49.43
C ALA A 738 20.94 -11.78 -49.96
N GLY A 739 20.00 -12.56 -49.41
CA GLY A 739 19.71 -13.91 -49.89
C GLY A 739 19.23 -13.93 -51.34
N SER A 740 18.40 -12.97 -51.74
CA SER A 740 17.92 -12.84 -53.13
C SER A 740 19.06 -12.53 -54.11
N VAL A 741 20.02 -11.68 -53.73
CA VAL A 741 21.21 -11.38 -54.54
C VAL A 741 22.13 -12.60 -54.62
N LEU A 742 22.41 -13.25 -53.50
CA LEU A 742 23.24 -14.47 -53.46
C LEU A 742 22.64 -15.60 -54.31
N ARG A 743 21.31 -15.72 -54.36
CA ARG A 743 20.62 -16.70 -55.21
C ARG A 743 20.96 -16.53 -56.70
N LEU A 744 21.18 -15.29 -57.16
CA LEU A 744 21.53 -15.02 -58.57
C LEU A 744 22.91 -15.55 -58.95
N VAL A 745 23.81 -15.78 -57.98
CA VAL A 745 25.13 -16.39 -58.22
C VAL A 745 25.00 -17.84 -58.69
N GLN A 746 23.93 -18.54 -58.28
CA GLN A 746 23.65 -19.92 -58.69
C GLN A 746 22.65 -19.96 -59.86
N ASN A 747 23.16 -19.73 -61.08
CA ASN A 747 22.34 -19.65 -62.30
C ASN A 747 22.10 -21.01 -63.00
N GLY A 748 22.52 -22.13 -62.39
CA GLY A 748 22.32 -23.49 -62.91
C GLY A 748 23.20 -23.88 -64.09
N LYS A 749 24.05 -22.98 -64.59
CA LYS A 749 24.98 -23.28 -65.70
C LYS A 749 26.26 -23.91 -65.15
N VAL A 750 26.47 -25.20 -65.41
CA VAL A 750 27.64 -25.95 -64.92
C VAL A 750 28.97 -25.30 -65.35
N GLN A 751 29.01 -24.67 -66.53
CA GLN A 751 30.19 -23.96 -67.03
C GLN A 751 30.58 -22.77 -66.14
N ALA A 752 29.60 -22.05 -65.58
CA ALA A 752 29.86 -20.93 -64.68
C ALA A 752 30.49 -21.40 -63.37
N TYR A 753 30.03 -22.53 -62.82
CA TYR A 753 30.64 -23.14 -61.62
C TYR A 753 32.07 -23.61 -61.88
N GLY A 754 32.32 -24.23 -63.04
CA GLY A 754 33.67 -24.60 -63.46
C GLY A 754 34.61 -23.38 -63.54
N ALA A 755 34.15 -22.27 -64.12
CA ALA A 755 34.93 -21.03 -64.20
C ALA A 755 35.26 -20.44 -62.82
N VAL A 756 34.28 -20.43 -61.90
CA VAL A 756 34.49 -19.97 -60.51
C VAL A 756 35.46 -20.87 -59.76
N MET A 757 35.39 -22.20 -59.93
CA MET A 757 36.35 -23.14 -59.33
C MET A 757 37.77 -22.89 -59.84
N VAL A 758 37.95 -22.66 -61.14
CA VAL A 758 39.25 -22.34 -61.73
C VAL A 758 39.76 -21.00 -61.21
N ALA A 759 38.92 -19.97 -61.13
CA ALA A 759 39.28 -18.68 -60.55
C ALA A 759 39.68 -18.79 -59.07
N GLY A 760 38.95 -19.61 -58.30
CA GLY A 760 39.27 -19.91 -56.91
C GLY A 760 40.62 -20.64 -56.77
N LEU A 761 40.85 -21.68 -57.57
CA LEU A 761 42.12 -22.42 -57.59
C LEU A 761 43.28 -21.53 -58.02
N ALA A 762 43.09 -20.69 -59.04
CA ALA A 762 44.07 -19.72 -59.50
C ALA A 762 44.37 -18.67 -58.41
N SER A 763 43.36 -18.22 -57.67
CA SER A 763 43.53 -17.25 -56.57
C SER A 763 44.31 -17.85 -55.41
N VAL A 764 43.98 -19.08 -55.01
CA VAL A 764 44.71 -19.82 -53.98
C VAL A 764 46.13 -20.11 -54.44
N GLY A 765 46.32 -20.56 -55.68
CA GLY A 765 47.62 -20.76 -56.29
C GLY A 765 48.47 -19.49 -56.33
N ALA A 766 47.88 -18.36 -56.74
CA ALA A 766 48.54 -17.06 -56.75
C ALA A 766 48.96 -16.61 -55.35
N PHE A 767 48.12 -16.86 -54.33
CA PHE A 767 48.46 -16.59 -52.93
C PHE A 767 49.67 -17.41 -52.45
N PHE A 768 49.83 -18.66 -52.89
CA PHE A 768 51.00 -19.47 -52.53
C PHE A 768 52.25 -19.15 -53.36
N VAL A 769 52.08 -18.81 -54.64
CA VAL A 769 53.20 -18.56 -55.56
C VAL A 769 53.76 -17.15 -55.41
N LEU A 770 52.95 -16.13 -55.13
CA LEU A 770 53.48 -14.79 -55.00
C LEU A 770 54.16 -14.61 -53.63
N PRO A 771 55.36 -14.03 -53.56
CA PRO A 771 55.98 -13.68 -52.28
C PRO A 771 55.15 -12.57 -51.58
N HIS A 772 54.73 -12.83 -50.34
CA HIS A 772 54.02 -11.87 -49.48
C HIS A 772 54.94 -11.47 -48.33
N GLY A 773 55.54 -10.29 -48.41
CA GLY A 773 56.65 -9.88 -47.54
C GLY A 773 56.29 -8.98 -46.36
N LYS A 774 54.99 -8.76 -46.04
CA LYS A 774 54.58 -7.65 -45.17
C LYS A 774 55.22 -7.70 -43.79
N VAL A 775 56.23 -6.87 -43.55
CA VAL A 775 57.04 -6.92 -42.33
C VAL A 775 56.32 -6.23 -41.18
N VAL A 776 56.32 -6.90 -40.03
CA VAL A 776 55.80 -6.37 -38.77
C VAL A 776 56.96 -5.89 -37.93
N VAL A 777 56.86 -4.66 -37.44
CA VAL A 777 57.87 -4.02 -36.59
C VAL A 777 57.43 -4.14 -35.14
N ASN A 778 58.24 -4.78 -34.32
CA ASN A 778 58.05 -4.83 -32.87
C ASN A 778 59.11 -3.96 -32.18
N VAL A 779 58.69 -3.13 -31.22
CA VAL A 779 59.59 -2.28 -30.43
C VAL A 779 59.66 -2.84 -29.03
N ASP A 780 60.86 -3.17 -28.55
CA ASP A 780 61.05 -3.52 -27.14
C ASP A 780 61.13 -2.24 -26.29
N PRO A 781 60.12 -1.96 -25.43
CA PRO A 781 60.06 -0.72 -24.67
C PRO A 781 61.20 -0.55 -23.65
N LYS A 782 61.84 -1.65 -23.23
CA LYS A 782 62.86 -1.64 -22.18
C LYS A 782 64.27 -1.40 -22.73
N SER A 783 64.58 -1.93 -23.90
CA SER A 783 65.90 -1.80 -24.54
C SER A 783 65.95 -0.73 -25.64
N GLY A 784 64.80 -0.29 -26.16
CA GLY A 784 64.71 0.67 -27.25
C GLY A 784 65.11 0.10 -28.62
N ASN A 785 65.25 -1.23 -28.72
CA ASN A 785 65.59 -1.93 -29.95
C ASN A 785 64.35 -2.18 -30.82
N TYR A 786 64.53 -2.10 -32.13
CA TYR A 786 63.51 -2.44 -33.12
C TYR A 786 63.80 -3.83 -33.67
N VAL A 787 62.80 -4.71 -33.65
CA VAL A 787 62.87 -6.07 -34.20
C VAL A 787 61.93 -6.16 -35.38
N LEU A 788 62.47 -6.52 -36.54
CA LEU A 788 61.72 -6.69 -37.78
C LEU A 788 61.37 -8.16 -37.98
N HIS A 789 60.08 -8.47 -38.14
CA HIS A 789 59.57 -9.81 -38.41
C HIS A 789 58.94 -9.90 -39.80
N ALA A 790 59.51 -10.71 -40.67
CA ALA A 790 58.91 -11.03 -41.95
C ALA A 790 57.94 -12.23 -41.81
N PRO A 791 56.85 -12.30 -42.59
CA PRO A 791 55.93 -13.43 -42.55
C PRO A 791 56.62 -14.74 -42.97
N PRO A 792 56.37 -15.87 -42.28
CA PRO A 792 56.84 -17.16 -42.74
C PRO A 792 56.08 -17.60 -44.00
N GLY A 793 56.77 -18.24 -44.94
CA GLY A 793 56.18 -18.78 -46.18
C GLY A 793 56.90 -20.02 -46.69
N ILE A 794 56.27 -20.75 -47.60
CA ILE A 794 56.81 -22.02 -48.12
C ILE A 794 58.11 -21.76 -48.91
N GLY A 795 59.22 -22.28 -48.37
CA GLY A 795 60.56 -22.10 -48.93
C GLY A 795 61.02 -20.65 -48.99
N TYR A 796 60.55 -19.82 -48.05
CA TYR A 796 60.96 -18.42 -47.99
C TYR A 796 62.38 -18.30 -47.43
N HIS A 797 63.21 -17.56 -48.14
CA HIS A 797 64.52 -17.12 -47.71
C HIS A 797 64.57 -15.59 -47.69
N TYR A 798 65.31 -15.04 -46.73
CA TYR A 798 65.32 -13.63 -46.41
C TYR A 798 66.73 -13.05 -46.54
N ARG A 799 66.82 -11.87 -47.14
CA ARG A 799 67.98 -10.98 -47.07
C ARG A 799 67.57 -9.69 -46.39
N TRP A 800 68.42 -9.21 -45.51
CA TRP A 800 68.16 -8.05 -44.66
C TRP A 800 69.25 -7.00 -44.87
N ASP A 801 68.81 -5.75 -44.89
CA ASP A 801 69.60 -4.53 -44.80
C ASP A 801 69.02 -3.76 -43.61
N VAL A 802 69.59 -4.01 -42.43
CA VAL A 802 69.18 -3.41 -41.15
C VAL A 802 70.12 -2.31 -40.66
N ASP A 803 71.19 -1.99 -41.39
CA ASP A 803 72.07 -0.87 -41.12
C ASP A 803 71.78 0.38 -41.98
N GLY A 804 71.05 0.21 -43.09
CA GLY A 804 70.56 1.29 -43.94
C GLY A 804 71.66 1.88 -44.83
N ASP A 805 72.73 1.14 -45.07
CA ASP A 805 73.87 1.55 -45.92
C ASP A 805 73.67 1.21 -47.41
N ASP A 806 72.48 0.74 -47.76
CA ASP A 806 72.06 0.29 -49.08
C ASP A 806 72.82 -0.97 -49.56
N LYS A 807 73.40 -1.77 -48.65
CA LYS A 807 73.98 -3.10 -48.90
C LYS A 807 73.37 -4.18 -47.99
N TRP A 808 73.53 -5.44 -48.38
CA TRP A 808 73.01 -6.58 -47.62
C TRP A 808 73.98 -6.96 -46.49
N ASP A 809 73.50 -7.04 -45.25
CA ASP A 809 74.32 -7.28 -44.05
C ASP A 809 75.15 -8.58 -44.11
N GLY A 810 74.67 -9.57 -44.88
CA GLY A 810 75.33 -10.88 -45.09
C GLY A 810 75.93 -11.06 -46.49
N GLY A 811 76.11 -9.98 -47.25
CA GLY A 811 76.47 -10.01 -48.67
C GLY A 811 75.40 -10.70 -49.52
N ASP A 812 75.81 -11.47 -50.53
CA ASP A 812 74.89 -12.22 -51.41
C ASP A 812 74.36 -13.55 -50.81
N SER A 813 74.46 -13.74 -49.50
CA SER A 813 73.92 -14.94 -48.86
C SER A 813 72.44 -14.77 -48.47
N TRP A 814 71.62 -15.80 -48.69
CA TRP A 814 70.22 -15.83 -48.27
C TRP A 814 70.08 -16.61 -46.97
N THR A 815 69.23 -16.14 -46.04
CA THR A 815 69.06 -16.77 -44.72
C THR A 815 67.64 -17.33 -44.53
N LEU A 816 67.49 -18.33 -43.66
CA LEU A 816 66.17 -18.83 -43.24
C LEU A 816 65.57 -18.01 -42.07
N ARG A 817 66.28 -16.98 -41.61
CA ARG A 817 65.89 -16.23 -40.42
C ARG A 817 64.90 -15.15 -40.82
N ALA A 818 63.63 -15.37 -40.49
CA ALA A 818 62.53 -14.44 -40.73
C ALA A 818 62.50 -13.24 -39.75
N VAL A 819 63.53 -13.08 -38.91
CA VAL A 819 63.60 -12.03 -37.88
C VAL A 819 64.98 -11.41 -37.87
N SER A 820 65.06 -10.08 -37.89
CA SER A 820 66.32 -9.33 -37.76
C SER A 820 66.20 -8.19 -36.75
N ASP A 821 67.26 -7.98 -35.97
CA ASP A 821 67.33 -6.98 -34.91
C ASP A 821 68.07 -5.73 -35.42
N VAL A 822 67.43 -4.57 -35.36
CA VAL A 822 68.07 -3.27 -35.67
C VAL A 822 68.84 -2.81 -34.44
N ARG A 823 70.18 -2.81 -34.53
CA ARG A 823 71.04 -2.38 -33.43
C ARG A 823 70.82 -0.89 -33.10
N PRO A 824 71.01 -0.45 -31.84
CA PRO A 824 70.80 0.95 -31.43
C PRO A 824 71.53 1.99 -32.28
N ALA A 825 72.75 1.66 -32.76
CA ALA A 825 73.56 2.56 -33.59
C ALA A 825 72.96 2.81 -34.98
N ASN A 826 72.11 1.89 -35.45
CA ASN A 826 71.52 1.91 -36.80
C ASN A 826 70.05 2.32 -36.78
N ALA A 827 69.44 2.45 -35.59
CA ALA A 827 68.07 2.91 -35.41
C ALA A 827 67.92 4.42 -35.74
N PRO A 828 66.72 4.90 -36.15
CA PRO A 828 66.51 6.32 -36.47
C PRO A 828 66.66 7.21 -35.22
N GLY A 829 67.30 8.38 -35.38
CA GLY A 829 67.35 9.41 -34.33
C GLY A 829 65.97 10.07 -34.09
N PRO A 830 65.77 10.80 -32.98
CA PRO A 830 64.49 11.46 -32.70
C PRO A 830 64.10 12.48 -33.80
N GLY A 831 62.99 12.23 -34.48
CA GLY A 831 62.51 13.03 -35.62
C GLY A 831 63.10 12.64 -36.98
N GLU A 832 63.92 11.59 -37.04
CA GLU A 832 64.49 11.02 -38.27
C GLU A 832 63.69 9.80 -38.70
N SER A 833 63.63 9.57 -40.02
CA SER A 833 63.09 8.34 -40.60
C SER A 833 64.19 7.62 -41.35
N ARG A 834 64.38 6.32 -41.08
CA ARG A 834 65.30 5.47 -41.84
C ARG A 834 64.52 4.32 -42.47
N THR A 835 64.90 3.98 -43.70
CA THR A 835 64.27 2.91 -44.47
C THR A 835 65.19 1.69 -44.46
N TYR A 836 64.64 0.57 -44.00
CA TYR A 836 65.28 -0.72 -44.00
C TYR A 836 64.71 -1.55 -45.15
N ARG A 837 65.51 -2.46 -45.68
CA ARG A 837 65.12 -3.26 -46.84
C ARG A 837 65.15 -4.73 -46.46
N VAL A 838 64.08 -5.42 -46.81
CA VAL A 838 63.99 -6.87 -46.70
C VAL A 838 63.59 -7.42 -48.04
N GLU A 839 64.38 -8.34 -48.56
CA GLU A 839 64.01 -9.08 -49.75
C GLU A 839 63.62 -10.49 -49.34
N VAL A 840 62.41 -10.90 -49.75
CA VAL A 840 61.89 -12.24 -49.51
C VAL A 840 61.88 -12.99 -50.82
N ARG A 841 62.56 -14.13 -50.86
CA ARG A 841 62.59 -15.06 -51.99
C ARG A 841 61.81 -16.32 -51.64
N ASN A 842 60.84 -16.68 -52.46
CA ASN A 842 60.07 -17.91 -52.24
C ASN A 842 60.75 -19.17 -52.81
N ALA A 843 60.12 -20.33 -52.62
CA ALA A 843 60.58 -21.61 -53.17
C ALA A 843 60.72 -21.64 -54.71
N PHE A 844 59.98 -20.78 -55.42
CA PHE A 844 59.98 -20.69 -56.88
C PHE A 844 61.00 -19.68 -57.42
N GLY A 845 61.79 -19.08 -56.54
CA GLY A 845 62.83 -18.11 -56.88
C GLY A 845 62.34 -16.70 -57.17
N LEU A 846 61.04 -16.41 -57.05
CA LEU A 846 60.49 -15.06 -57.14
C LEU A 846 60.87 -14.27 -55.89
N THR A 847 61.34 -13.04 -56.08
CA THR A 847 61.67 -12.14 -54.99
C THR A 847 60.66 -11.01 -54.87
N LYS A 848 60.47 -10.53 -53.64
CA LYS A 848 59.79 -9.27 -53.38
C LYS A 848 60.61 -8.49 -52.39
N LEU A 849 60.99 -7.29 -52.82
CA LEU A 849 61.60 -6.29 -51.96
C LEU A 849 60.49 -5.56 -51.21
N GLU A 850 60.63 -5.47 -49.90
CA GLU A 850 59.81 -4.63 -49.06
C GLU A 850 60.68 -3.60 -48.34
N LEU A 851 60.21 -2.36 -48.38
CA LEU A 851 60.85 -1.21 -47.76
C LEU A 851 60.08 -0.87 -46.49
N VAL A 852 60.76 -0.91 -45.36
CA VAL A 852 60.18 -0.62 -44.06
C VAL A 852 60.80 0.67 -43.54
N THR A 853 60.05 1.75 -43.55
CA THR A 853 60.49 3.02 -42.98
C THR A 853 60.12 3.08 -41.51
N LEU A 854 61.14 3.12 -40.63
CA LEU A 854 60.95 3.40 -39.22
C LEU A 854 61.15 4.88 -38.98
N THR A 855 60.14 5.52 -38.38
CA THR A 855 60.21 6.92 -37.96
C THR A 855 60.19 6.96 -36.44
N ARG A 856 61.21 7.58 -35.82
CA ARG A 856 61.18 7.83 -34.39
C ARG A 856 60.55 9.20 -34.14
N PRO A 857 59.45 9.31 -33.36
CA PRO A 857 58.82 10.61 -33.08
C PRO A 857 59.81 11.60 -32.43
N LYS A 858 59.70 12.89 -32.75
CA LYS A 858 60.44 13.93 -32.00
C LYS A 858 59.98 13.87 -30.54
N VAL A 859 60.93 13.91 -29.61
CA VAL A 859 60.62 13.99 -28.18
C VAL A 859 59.93 15.33 -27.93
N ASP A 860 58.62 15.29 -27.66
CA ASP A 860 57.86 16.47 -27.26
C ASP A 860 58.31 16.91 -25.86
N LYS A 861 58.99 18.05 -25.77
CA LYS A 861 59.45 18.62 -24.50
C LYS A 861 58.33 19.29 -23.71
N SER A 862 57.08 19.30 -24.20
CA SER A 862 55.94 19.93 -23.55
C SER A 862 54.99 18.98 -22.81
N SER A 863 55.29 17.66 -22.78
CA SER A 863 54.55 16.72 -21.94
C SER A 863 54.91 16.89 -20.45
N PRO A 864 53.94 17.14 -19.54
CA PRO A 864 54.18 17.34 -18.11
C PRO A 864 54.81 16.13 -17.38
N GLU A 865 54.75 14.94 -17.97
CA GLU A 865 55.10 13.68 -17.29
C GLU A 865 56.60 13.45 -17.08
N ARG A 866 57.49 14.31 -17.59
CA ARG A 866 58.95 14.18 -17.33
C ARG A 866 59.58 15.25 -16.44
N ALA A 867 58.86 16.30 -16.06
CA ALA A 867 59.36 17.24 -15.05
C ALA A 867 59.43 16.63 -13.63
N MET A 868 58.82 15.45 -13.41
CA MET A 868 58.84 14.73 -12.13
C MET A 868 59.86 13.58 -12.04
N ASN A 869 60.50 13.17 -13.13
CA ASN A 869 61.43 12.03 -13.14
C ASN A 869 62.92 12.41 -13.26
N ASP A 870 63.27 13.70 -13.24
CA ASP A 870 64.67 14.16 -13.25
C ASP A 870 65.28 14.30 -11.84
N LYS A 871 64.61 13.75 -10.81
CA LYS A 871 65.21 13.49 -9.50
C LYS A 871 65.12 11.99 -9.25
N GLY A 872 66.24 11.32 -9.51
CA GLY A 872 66.37 9.87 -9.53
C GLY A 872 65.68 9.17 -8.36
N VAL A 873 64.62 8.44 -8.69
CA VAL A 873 64.17 7.25 -7.98
C VAL A 873 63.76 6.26 -9.06
N ALA A 874 64.46 5.13 -9.11
CA ALA A 874 64.25 4.05 -10.08
C ALA A 874 62.91 3.33 -9.85
N PRO A 875 62.34 2.71 -10.90
CA PRO A 875 61.76 1.38 -10.81
C PRO A 875 62.74 0.28 -11.26
#